data_AF-A0A1G9HTG8-F1
#
_entry.id   AF-A0A1G9HTG8-F1
#
_cell.length_a   1.000
_cell.length_b   1.000
_cell.length_c   1.000
_cell.angle_alpha   90.00
_cell.angle_beta   90.00
_cell.angle_gamma   90.00
#
_symmetry.space_group_name_H-M   'P 1'
#
loop_
_entity.id
_entity.type
_entity.pdbx_description
1 polymer ?
#
loop_
_entity_poly.entity_id
_entity_poly.type
_entity_poly.pdbx_seq_one_letter_code
_entity_poly.pdbx_strand_id
1 'polypeptide(L)'
;MAACAKSCRIIAIAPRATFTSKKTENGKPFLRDGPEFSLSHSSGWATLAVDDVQVGVDIERVRPVKPGIAEWFLSPAELVALNAQPQKQRGIGFYRCWTGKEAFVKATGTRITIPLDAFDVSLVSDLAGYRVPTRLPGLTGQDWQLTRLHLAADFPCAVATRGDCACARPGSHRLITFCLEIRVLEPFAFQKVWKSSRIPKGLPPESPAKMSNQDYDPPGAAGRGIANAGLWAVGGKLASRVFDLATLIILTAILEPADFGLVAKAMTVVVLVEVITMVPIDTPILRIKTPSSSLYDTAFTLNLIRAGVIAVLIVGLSQPLSVYFKDSRLASLMWWLSLGPALRACVSPKLAEFTRVFDMRPEALMDVVSKVTSLLVVTFVAIATRSYWAIAVGTVTTTFVLNVLSYILAPYRPRLSLRHWLDYKDVVTWVTLSQSLQAMNWQLDNLILGRMLGNDLFGRYAIAKQLNDIPFQALAVPLTRPMIAAFSAATDDKSLRRLWLSYSNGVLFTVGAILVTLAILAEDVIFVLLGPGWTDSSHYLTALALATLPALPIVPLNPFAVATFRSRLVALRILLQFLFSVPALIAGAMLAGVMGTILAKALVECAMLIFAAQVLRSELGLPLRRQFLSYWRSLLGFAALCLLLLLLRDLGAGLTDGSRILTALRLIAISIPCLLGYVGTCLALWRVAGRPAGPEAFLWRKIKPEAADA
;
A
#
# COMPACT_ATOMS: atom_id res chain seq x y z
N MET A 1 15.55 25.96 48.05
CA MET A 1 14.63 26.06 46.89
C MET A 1 13.46 25.07 47.03
N ALA A 2 12.62 25.24 48.06
CA ALA A 2 11.58 24.26 48.40
C ALA A 2 10.16 24.86 48.52
N ALA A 3 9.88 26.02 47.90
CA ALA A 3 8.63 26.75 48.19
C ALA A 3 7.81 27.23 46.97
N CYS A 4 8.06 26.78 45.74
CA CYS A 4 7.27 27.24 44.57
C CYS A 4 6.37 26.17 43.92
N ALA A 5 6.19 25.01 44.55
CA ALA A 5 5.51 23.85 43.93
C ALA A 5 4.03 23.66 44.34
N LYS A 6 3.35 24.59 45.02
CA LYS A 6 2.02 24.30 45.61
C LYS A 6 0.86 25.25 45.35
N SER A 7 0.93 26.20 44.43
CA SER A 7 -0.24 27.07 44.17
C SER A 7 -0.22 27.79 42.82
N CYS A 8 -0.20 27.04 41.72
CA CYS A 8 -0.68 27.57 40.44
C CYS A 8 -2.22 27.52 40.43
N ARG A 9 -2.88 28.52 41.04
CA ARG A 9 -4.23 28.89 40.64
C ARG A 9 -4.12 29.49 39.24
N ILE A 10 -4.89 28.99 38.28
CA ILE A 10 -5.10 29.69 37.01
C ILE A 10 -5.72 31.03 37.36
N ILE A 11 -4.92 32.08 37.44
CA ILE A 11 -5.44 33.44 37.44
C ILE A 11 -5.81 33.67 35.97
N ALA A 12 -7.10 33.55 35.67
CA ALA A 12 -7.64 34.02 34.39
C ALA A 12 -7.49 35.54 34.37
N ILE A 13 -6.30 36.02 34.00
CA ILE A 13 -6.06 37.44 33.74
C ILE A 13 -6.67 37.69 32.37
N ALA A 14 -7.79 38.42 32.34
CA ALA A 14 -8.32 38.95 31.08
C ALA A 14 -7.19 39.69 30.34
N PRO A 15 -6.94 39.40 29.05
CA PRO A 15 -5.80 39.98 28.34
C PRO A 15 -5.95 41.51 28.36
N ARG A 16 -5.04 42.21 29.08
CA ARG A 16 -5.01 43.69 29.10
C ARG A 16 -4.63 44.29 27.75
N ALA A 17 -4.03 43.49 26.85
CA ALA A 17 -3.76 43.86 25.48
C ALA A 17 -3.60 42.59 24.62
N THR A 18 -4.17 42.62 23.41
CA THR A 18 -3.97 41.61 22.37
C THR A 18 -2.89 42.11 21.43
N PHE A 19 -1.75 41.41 21.34
CA PHE A 19 -0.70 41.77 20.40
C PHE A 19 -0.76 40.87 19.15
N THR A 20 -0.79 41.48 17.97
CA THR A 20 -0.63 40.78 16.70
C THR A 20 0.85 40.59 16.38
N SER A 21 1.36 39.36 16.50
CA SER A 21 2.70 39.03 16.04
C SER A 21 2.78 39.03 14.51
N LYS A 22 3.81 39.65 13.93
CA LYS A 22 4.19 39.46 12.51
C LYS A 22 5.23 38.34 12.40
N LYS A 23 5.42 37.79 11.20
CA LYS A 23 6.49 36.81 10.93
C LYS A 23 7.61 37.49 10.16
N THR A 24 8.86 37.20 10.50
CA THR A 24 10.03 37.55 9.67
C THR A 24 9.96 36.77 8.34
N GLU A 25 10.76 37.14 7.34
CA GLU A 25 10.87 36.38 6.07
C GLU A 25 11.15 34.88 6.30
N ASN A 26 11.84 34.56 7.40
CA ASN A 26 12.17 33.20 7.78
C ASN A 26 11.10 32.48 8.63
N GLY A 27 10.03 33.18 9.05
CA GLY A 27 8.87 32.61 9.74
C GLY A 27 8.88 32.72 11.27
N LYS A 28 9.91 33.31 11.89
CA LYS A 28 9.96 33.58 13.34
C LYS A 28 8.93 34.69 13.68
N PRO A 29 8.03 34.48 14.64
CA PRO A 29 7.13 35.52 15.10
C PRO A 29 7.92 36.58 15.88
N PHE A 30 7.55 37.84 15.71
CA PHE A 30 8.09 38.95 16.48
C PHE A 30 6.99 39.96 16.82
N LEU A 31 7.22 40.74 17.87
CA LEU A 31 6.39 41.89 18.21
C LEU A 31 7.03 43.13 17.61
N ARG A 32 6.26 43.91 16.83
CA ARG A 32 6.74 45.20 16.34
C ARG A 32 6.92 46.12 17.55
N ASP A 33 8.14 46.60 17.75
CA ASP A 33 8.53 47.46 18.88
C ASP A 33 8.37 46.82 20.28
N GLY A 34 8.40 45.48 20.34
CA GLY A 34 8.35 44.69 21.59
C GLY A 34 9.59 43.81 21.78
N PRO A 35 9.73 43.14 22.93
CA PRO A 35 10.88 42.28 23.21
C PRO A 35 10.91 41.07 22.27
N GLU A 36 12.11 40.53 22.05
CA GLU A 36 12.30 39.24 21.40
C GLU A 36 11.71 38.14 22.28
N PHE A 37 11.04 37.17 21.66
CA PHE A 37 10.46 36.05 22.41
C PHE A 37 10.54 34.74 21.65
N SER A 38 10.50 33.64 22.41
CA SER A 38 10.41 32.29 21.89
C SER A 38 9.51 31.43 22.78
N LEU A 39 8.69 30.59 22.16
CA LEU A 39 7.75 29.71 22.86
C LEU A 39 7.97 28.27 22.40
N SER A 40 7.98 27.34 23.35
CA SER A 40 7.93 25.90 23.07
C SER A 40 6.98 25.18 24.02
N HIS A 41 6.47 24.02 23.63
CA HIS A 41 5.57 23.23 24.46
C HIS A 41 5.77 21.73 24.24
N SER A 42 5.71 20.94 25.31
CA SER A 42 5.72 19.48 25.23
C SER A 42 4.93 18.85 26.36
N SER A 43 4.05 17.92 26.02
CA SER A 43 3.31 17.05 26.95
C SER A 43 2.72 17.75 28.19
N GLY A 44 1.99 18.84 28.00
CA GLY A 44 1.30 19.60 29.07
C GLY A 44 2.11 20.76 29.65
N TRP A 45 3.38 20.88 29.28
CA TRP A 45 4.25 22.01 29.63
C TRP A 45 4.36 22.98 28.47
N ALA A 46 4.38 24.27 28.78
CA ALA A 46 4.78 25.34 27.87
C ALA A 46 5.89 26.17 28.52
N THR A 47 6.84 26.65 27.71
CA THR A 47 7.94 27.50 28.13
C THR A 47 8.01 28.71 27.21
N LEU A 48 7.99 29.91 27.79
CA LEU A 48 8.19 31.18 27.11
C LEU A 48 9.52 31.78 27.57
N ALA A 49 10.35 32.17 26.63
CA ALA A 49 11.54 32.99 26.87
C ALA A 49 11.32 34.37 26.24
N VAL A 50 11.69 35.43 26.95
CA VAL A 50 11.56 36.83 26.52
C VAL A 50 12.86 37.54 26.85
N ASP A 51 13.39 38.31 25.90
CA ASP A 51 14.59 39.11 26.10
C ASP A 51 14.64 40.35 25.19
N ASP A 52 15.59 41.25 25.43
CA ASP A 52 15.89 42.39 24.56
C ASP A 52 16.81 41.98 23.39
N VAL A 53 17.40 40.79 23.48
CA VAL A 53 18.28 40.19 22.45
C VAL A 53 17.66 38.93 21.85
N GLN A 54 18.17 38.47 20.71
CA GLN A 54 17.69 37.28 20.03
C GLN A 54 17.69 36.06 20.97
N VAL A 55 16.50 35.54 21.25
CA VAL A 55 16.27 34.41 22.16
C VAL A 55 15.52 33.26 21.47
N GLY A 56 15.83 32.03 21.88
CA GLY A 56 15.18 30.80 21.45
C GLY A 56 15.02 29.82 22.62
N VAL A 57 13.87 29.14 22.74
CA VAL A 57 13.63 28.14 23.78
C VAL A 57 13.07 26.86 23.19
N ASP A 58 13.48 25.73 23.75
CA ASP A 58 12.87 24.44 23.46
C ASP A 58 12.72 23.55 24.70
N ILE A 59 11.67 22.75 24.74
CA ILE A 59 11.37 21.79 25.80
C ILE A 59 10.82 20.52 25.16
N GLU A 60 11.34 19.36 25.56
CA GLU A 60 10.81 18.08 25.09
C GLU A 60 10.68 17.03 26.19
N ARG A 61 9.61 16.22 26.09
CA ARG A 61 9.44 15.06 26.97
C ARG A 61 10.32 13.92 26.48
N VAL A 62 11.16 13.37 27.35
CA VAL A 62 11.97 12.19 27.05
C VAL A 62 11.07 11.01 26.71
N ARG A 63 11.33 10.40 25.56
CA ARG A 63 10.67 9.17 25.08
C ARG A 63 11.73 8.20 24.55
N PRO A 64 11.43 6.90 24.43
CA PRO A 64 12.37 5.97 23.79
C PRO A 64 12.79 6.47 22.41
N VAL A 65 14.09 6.69 22.22
CA VAL A 65 14.69 7.14 20.95
C VAL A 65 14.95 5.91 20.11
N LYS A 66 14.51 5.91 18.84
CA LYS A 66 14.79 4.77 17.95
C LYS A 66 16.29 4.73 17.64
N PRO A 67 16.89 3.54 17.51
CA PRO A 67 18.26 3.41 17.06
C PRO A 67 18.47 4.11 15.72
N GLY A 68 19.63 4.71 15.52
CA GLY A 68 19.96 5.42 14.30
C GLY A 68 19.58 6.89 14.28
N ILE A 69 18.57 7.32 15.05
CA ILE A 69 18.08 8.72 14.99
C ILE A 69 19.17 9.72 15.39
N ALA A 70 19.99 9.41 16.39
CA ALA A 70 21.03 10.32 16.87
C ALA A 70 22.05 10.68 15.78
N GLU A 71 22.39 9.73 14.90
CA GLU A 71 23.42 9.93 13.85
C GLU A 71 23.03 10.95 12.77
N TRP A 72 21.73 11.28 12.67
CA TRP A 72 21.20 12.21 11.67
C TRP A 72 21.16 13.65 12.16
N PHE A 73 21.27 13.84 13.49
CA PHE A 73 21.01 15.12 14.14
C PHE A 73 22.15 15.59 15.04
N LEU A 74 22.99 14.68 15.51
CA LEU A 74 24.11 14.99 16.38
C LEU A 74 25.42 15.02 15.60
N SER A 75 26.31 15.92 15.97
CA SER A 75 27.66 15.99 15.41
C SER A 75 28.50 14.77 15.83
N PRO A 76 29.61 14.47 15.15
CA PRO A 76 30.51 13.39 15.55
C PRO A 76 30.99 13.51 17.01
N ALA A 77 31.26 14.72 17.50
CA ALA A 77 31.69 14.95 18.87
C ALA A 77 30.56 14.67 19.88
N GLU A 78 29.33 15.06 19.56
CA GLU A 78 28.14 14.77 20.37
C GLU A 78 27.80 13.28 20.38
N LEU A 79 27.96 12.59 19.26
CA LEU A 79 27.76 11.14 19.19
C LEU A 79 28.76 10.39 20.06
N VAL A 80 30.04 10.78 20.04
CA VAL A 80 31.07 10.22 20.93
C VAL A 80 30.70 10.45 22.39
N ALA A 81 30.33 11.68 22.76
CA ALA A 81 29.93 12.00 24.13
C ALA A 81 28.63 11.29 24.57
N LEU A 82 27.66 11.09 23.66
CA LEU A 82 26.42 10.38 23.95
C LEU A 82 26.68 8.89 24.16
N ASN A 83 27.53 8.30 23.33
CA ASN A 83 27.89 6.89 23.41
C ASN A 83 28.73 6.57 24.66
N ALA A 84 29.49 7.54 25.16
CA ALA A 84 30.22 7.43 26.42
C ALA A 84 29.30 7.39 27.67
N GLN A 85 28.02 7.80 27.56
CA GLN A 85 27.08 7.72 28.68
C GLN A 85 26.51 6.30 28.88
N PRO A 86 26.16 5.92 30.12
CA PRO A 86 25.44 4.69 30.42
C PRO A 86 24.16 4.56 29.58
N GLN A 87 23.82 3.35 29.13
CA GLN A 87 22.69 3.09 28.23
C GLN A 87 21.37 3.71 28.71
N LYS A 88 21.11 3.70 30.02
CA LYS A 88 19.92 4.32 30.65
C LYS A 88 19.88 5.85 30.54
N GLN A 89 21.02 6.51 30.38
CA GLN A 89 21.14 7.97 30.29
C GLN A 89 21.20 8.48 28.84
N ARG A 90 21.45 7.61 27.85
CA ARG A 90 21.51 8.01 26.43
C ARG A 90 20.20 8.61 25.91
N GLY A 91 19.05 8.15 26.40
CA GLY A 91 17.76 8.72 26.03
C GLY A 91 17.65 10.19 26.42
N ILE A 92 17.93 10.51 27.70
CA ILE A 92 17.90 11.90 28.18
C ILE A 92 19.04 12.74 27.58
N GLY A 93 20.21 12.16 27.36
CA GLY A 93 21.34 12.80 26.67
C GLY A 93 20.98 13.24 25.26
N PHE A 94 20.30 12.40 24.48
CA PHE A 94 19.83 12.76 23.13
C PHE A 94 18.89 13.98 23.17
N TYR A 95 17.88 13.98 24.05
CA TYR A 95 16.94 15.10 24.15
C TYR A 95 17.59 16.39 24.68
N ARG A 96 18.65 16.28 25.50
CA ARG A 96 19.47 17.45 25.91
C ARG A 96 20.19 18.10 24.74
N CYS A 97 20.72 17.30 23.81
CA CYS A 97 21.28 17.86 22.57
C CYS A 97 20.18 18.43 21.66
N TRP A 98 19.11 17.66 21.46
CA TRP A 98 17.99 18.04 20.59
C TRP A 98 17.42 19.41 20.97
N THR A 99 17.01 19.56 22.23
CA THR A 99 16.44 20.81 22.74
C THR A 99 17.44 21.96 22.67
N GLY A 100 18.73 21.70 22.88
CA GLY A 100 19.79 22.70 22.70
C GLY A 100 19.91 23.20 21.26
N LYS A 101 19.90 22.29 20.29
CA LYS A 101 19.98 22.65 18.86
C LYS A 101 18.73 23.39 18.40
N GLU A 102 17.54 22.92 18.78
CA GLU A 102 16.27 23.58 18.45
C GLU A 102 16.18 24.97 19.09
N ALA A 103 16.60 25.14 20.35
CA ALA A 103 16.66 26.45 21.00
C ALA A 103 17.58 27.41 20.24
N PHE A 104 18.77 26.95 19.84
CA PHE A 104 19.72 27.74 19.05
C PHE A 104 19.15 28.15 17.68
N VAL A 105 18.57 27.22 16.94
CA VAL A 105 17.92 27.47 15.64
C VAL A 105 16.77 28.48 15.76
N LYS A 106 15.98 28.38 16.84
CA LYS A 106 14.90 29.34 17.12
C LYS A 106 15.42 30.73 17.46
N ALA A 107 16.58 30.82 18.11
CA ALA A 107 17.19 32.09 18.48
C ALA A 107 17.76 32.82 17.26
N THR A 108 18.48 32.10 16.39
CA THR A 108 19.08 32.63 15.15
C THR A 108 18.04 32.94 14.07
N GLY A 109 16.87 32.29 14.10
CA GLY A 109 15.81 32.49 13.12
C GLY A 109 16.11 31.91 11.73
N THR A 110 17.14 31.07 11.60
CA THR A 110 17.48 30.32 10.39
C THR A 110 16.56 29.09 10.29
N ARG A 111 15.90 28.82 9.15
CA ARG A 111 15.16 27.55 8.98
C ARG A 111 16.10 26.35 9.11
N ILE A 112 15.53 25.14 9.28
CA ILE A 112 16.22 23.83 9.34
C ILE A 112 17.02 23.49 8.03
N THR A 113 17.27 24.46 7.15
CA THR A 113 18.17 24.32 6.00
C THR A 113 19.65 24.26 6.40
N ILE A 114 19.95 24.46 7.68
CA ILE A 114 21.29 24.28 8.23
C ILE A 114 21.45 22.81 8.68
N PRO A 115 22.48 22.10 8.22
CA PRO A 115 22.81 20.77 8.72
C PRO A 115 23.01 20.83 10.24
N LEU A 116 22.21 20.08 11.01
CA LEU A 116 22.23 20.12 12.48
C LEU A 116 23.53 19.55 13.08
N ASP A 117 24.35 18.89 12.28
CA ASP A 117 25.71 18.44 12.57
C ASP A 117 26.79 19.54 12.37
N ALA A 118 26.42 20.71 11.83
CA ALA A 118 27.35 21.82 11.55
C ALA A 118 27.73 22.67 12.78
N PHE A 119 27.15 22.42 13.95
CA PHE A 119 27.47 23.11 15.21
C PHE A 119 27.27 22.19 16.43
N ASP A 120 28.04 22.43 17.49
CA ASP A 120 28.10 21.57 18.67
C ASP A 120 27.39 22.18 19.88
N VAL A 121 26.48 21.42 20.48
CA VAL A 121 25.84 21.68 21.76
C VAL A 121 26.35 20.67 22.80
N SER A 122 27.44 21.02 23.50
CA SER A 122 28.15 20.18 24.48
C SER A 122 27.22 19.35 25.38
N LEU A 123 27.40 18.02 25.42
CA LEU A 123 26.65 17.12 26.32
C LEU A 123 27.02 17.27 27.80
N VAL A 124 28.25 17.70 28.09
CA VAL A 124 28.94 17.45 29.37
C VAL A 124 28.84 18.63 30.35
N SER A 125 28.56 19.84 29.90
CA SER A 125 28.51 21.00 30.80
C SER A 125 27.09 21.31 31.26
N ASP A 126 26.78 21.01 32.52
CA ASP A 126 25.65 21.60 33.26
C ASP A 126 25.95 23.05 33.72
N LEU A 127 27.08 23.62 33.28
CA LEU A 127 27.46 25.01 33.54
C LEU A 127 26.51 25.96 32.80
N ALA A 128 26.02 26.97 33.51
CA ALA A 128 25.23 28.06 32.95
C ALA A 128 26.03 28.79 31.86
N GLY A 129 25.45 28.88 30.65
CA GLY A 129 25.95 29.74 29.56
C GLY A 129 27.26 29.27 28.91
N TYR A 130 27.30 28.06 28.34
CA TYR A 130 28.45 27.69 27.49
C TYR A 130 28.31 28.31 26.10
N ARG A 131 29.44 28.74 25.51
CA ARG A 131 29.49 29.30 24.16
C ARG A 131 29.30 28.20 23.13
N VAL A 132 28.36 28.39 22.20
CA VAL A 132 28.12 27.46 21.08
C VAL A 132 29.17 27.74 20.00
N PRO A 133 30.09 26.81 19.69
CA PRO A 133 31.05 27.01 18.62
C PRO A 133 30.31 26.95 17.27
N THR A 134 30.11 28.11 16.64
CA THR A 134 29.43 28.19 15.33
C THR A 134 30.45 28.13 14.20
N ARG A 135 30.39 27.09 13.37
CA ARG A 135 31.21 26.97 12.14
C ARG A 135 30.46 27.45 10.88
N LEU A 136 29.38 28.19 11.05
CA LEU A 136 28.44 28.56 9.98
C LEU A 136 28.83 29.89 9.31
N PRO A 137 28.90 29.95 7.96
CA PRO A 137 29.15 31.20 7.23
C PRO A 137 28.11 32.27 7.59
N GLY A 138 28.57 33.45 8.03
CA GLY A 138 27.70 34.57 8.46
C GLY A 138 27.33 34.61 9.95
N LEU A 139 27.63 33.54 10.70
CA LEU A 139 27.51 33.48 12.17
C LEU A 139 28.87 33.32 12.86
N THR A 140 29.95 33.10 12.09
CA THR A 140 31.34 33.03 12.57
C THR A 140 31.71 34.31 13.34
N GLY A 141 32.08 34.18 14.62
CA GLY A 141 32.45 35.31 15.48
C GLY A 141 31.30 35.95 16.26
N GLN A 142 30.08 35.41 16.18
CA GLN A 142 28.97 35.83 17.05
C GLN A 142 28.94 34.99 18.35
N ASP A 143 28.94 35.67 19.49
CA ASP A 143 28.92 35.02 20.81
C ASP A 143 27.52 34.51 21.15
N TRP A 144 27.24 33.24 20.88
CA TRP A 144 25.98 32.59 21.26
C TRP A 144 26.15 31.78 22.53
N GLN A 145 25.24 31.94 23.49
CA GLN A 145 25.21 31.17 24.73
C GLN A 145 24.02 30.21 24.74
N LEU A 146 24.24 28.99 25.22
CA LEU A 146 23.18 28.04 25.54
C LEU A 146 23.12 27.79 27.05
N THR A 147 21.92 27.88 27.61
CA THR A 147 21.62 27.58 29.02
C THR A 147 20.60 26.46 29.11
N ARG A 148 20.89 25.46 29.95
CA ARG A 148 19.97 24.34 30.22
C ARG A 148 19.14 24.63 31.45
N LEU A 149 17.84 24.38 31.36
CA LEU A 149 16.90 24.53 32.46
C LEU A 149 16.45 23.15 32.95
N HIS A 150 16.52 22.95 34.26
CA HIS A 150 16.05 21.75 34.92
C HIS A 150 14.63 21.97 35.45
N LEU A 151 13.62 21.78 34.59
CA LEU A 151 12.20 21.98 34.94
C LEU A 151 11.58 20.74 35.61
N ALA A 152 11.89 19.54 35.10
CA ALA A 152 11.53 18.24 35.65
C ALA A 152 12.46 17.15 35.10
N ALA A 153 12.56 15.99 35.78
CA ALA A 153 13.51 14.93 35.42
C ALA A 153 13.35 14.39 33.98
N ASP A 154 12.13 14.35 33.45
CA ASP A 154 11.83 13.84 32.11
C ASP A 154 11.66 14.93 31.03
N PHE A 155 12.00 16.19 31.35
CA PHE A 155 11.79 17.32 30.45
C PHE A 155 13.06 18.17 30.30
N PRO A 156 14.03 17.73 29.48
CA PRO A 156 15.10 18.58 29.00
C PRO A 156 14.55 19.88 28.40
N CYS A 157 15.10 21.00 28.83
CA CYS A 157 14.76 22.32 28.33
C CYS A 157 16.04 23.14 28.14
N ALA A 158 16.11 23.90 27.05
CA ALA A 158 17.26 24.74 26.73
C ALA A 158 16.80 26.11 26.22
N VAL A 159 17.60 27.13 26.54
CA VAL A 159 17.45 28.52 26.08
C VAL A 159 18.75 28.93 25.39
N ALA A 160 18.64 29.48 24.19
CA ALA A 160 19.75 30.05 23.44
C ALA A 160 19.59 31.57 23.31
N THR A 161 20.68 32.31 23.46
CA THR A 161 20.71 33.78 23.39
C THR A 161 21.96 34.31 22.72
N ARG A 162 21.84 35.49 22.09
CA ARG A 162 22.99 36.21 21.52
C ARG A 162 23.63 37.13 22.56
N GLY A 163 24.92 36.94 22.83
CA GLY A 163 25.74 37.68 23.80
C GLY A 163 25.65 37.11 25.23
N ASP A 164 26.33 37.79 26.16
CA ASP A 164 26.23 37.51 27.60
C ASP A 164 24.86 37.96 28.10
N CYS A 165 23.92 37.02 28.19
CA CYS A 165 22.57 37.33 28.61
C CYS A 165 22.46 37.49 30.13
N ALA A 166 21.84 38.57 30.60
CA ALA A 166 21.43 38.68 32.00
C ALA A 166 20.43 37.57 32.38
N CYS A 167 19.58 37.10 31.45
CA CYS A 167 18.59 36.04 31.61
C CYS A 167 19.14 34.64 31.95
N ALA A 168 20.43 34.39 31.67
CA ALA A 168 21.09 33.10 31.89
C ALA A 168 21.68 32.96 33.31
N ARG A 169 21.69 34.05 34.10
CA ARG A 169 22.16 34.02 35.50
C ARG A 169 21.04 33.48 36.40
N PRO A 170 21.31 32.48 37.26
CA PRO A 170 20.34 32.03 38.26
C PRO A 170 19.88 33.23 39.11
N GLY A 171 18.62 33.64 38.98
CA GLY A 171 18.02 34.73 39.77
C GLY A 171 17.77 36.06 39.04
N SER A 172 18.01 36.18 37.73
CA SER A 172 17.65 37.41 36.99
C SER A 172 16.15 37.44 36.63
N HIS A 173 15.49 38.55 36.95
CA HIS A 173 14.04 38.76 36.78
C HIS A 173 13.54 38.87 35.32
N ARG A 174 14.38 38.57 34.31
CA ARG A 174 14.03 38.70 32.88
C ARG A 174 13.62 37.39 32.22
N LEU A 175 14.01 36.24 32.77
CA LEU A 175 13.50 34.95 32.30
C LEU A 175 12.15 34.67 32.98
N ILE A 176 11.05 35.15 32.39
CA ILE A 176 9.71 34.81 32.89
C ILE A 176 9.36 33.38 32.45
N THR A 177 9.91 32.39 33.15
CA THR A 177 9.50 30.99 32.98
C THR A 177 8.10 30.80 33.55
N PHE A 178 7.07 31.04 32.75
CA PHE A 178 5.72 30.54 33.07
C PHE A 178 5.68 29.03 32.84
N CYS A 179 6.03 28.24 33.84
CA CYS A 179 5.71 26.82 33.86
C CYS A 179 4.22 26.66 34.21
N LEU A 180 3.38 26.79 33.20
CA LEU A 180 1.97 26.41 33.29
C LEU A 180 1.87 24.91 33.01
N GLU A 181 1.45 24.13 34.02
CA GLU A 181 0.84 22.83 33.77
C GLU A 181 -0.54 23.10 33.16
N ILE A 182 -0.62 23.11 31.83
CA ILE A 182 -1.87 23.37 31.13
C ILE A 182 -2.74 22.12 31.24
N ARG A 183 -3.51 21.99 32.32
CA ARG A 183 -4.71 21.16 32.31
C ARG A 183 -5.71 21.85 31.40
N VAL A 184 -5.87 21.32 30.19
CA VAL A 184 -6.79 21.84 29.17
C VAL A 184 -8.22 21.76 29.73
N LEU A 185 -8.71 22.87 30.26
CA LEU A 185 -10.13 23.12 30.51
C LEU A 185 -10.72 23.55 29.16
N GLU A 186 -11.31 22.56 28.47
CA GLU A 186 -12.05 22.67 27.22
C GLU A 186 -11.31 23.14 25.94
N PRO A 187 -11.70 22.64 24.75
CA PRO A 187 -10.93 22.77 23.53
C PRO A 187 -11.34 24.00 22.72
N PHE A 188 -10.81 25.19 23.04
CA PHE A 188 -10.95 26.37 22.17
C PHE A 188 -9.61 27.02 21.80
N ALA A 189 -9.33 26.99 20.49
CA ALA A 189 -8.66 28.04 19.70
C ALA A 189 -7.19 28.46 19.96
N PHE A 190 -6.27 27.55 20.30
CA PHE A 190 -4.82 27.85 20.23
C PHE A 190 -4.06 27.24 19.02
N GLN A 191 -4.76 26.52 18.14
CA GLN A 191 -4.12 25.64 17.14
C GLN A 191 -3.65 26.30 15.81
N LYS A 192 -3.77 27.61 15.63
CA LYS A 192 -3.60 28.23 14.30
C LYS A 192 -2.32 29.01 14.04
N VAL A 193 -1.42 29.21 15.01
CA VAL A 193 -0.29 30.15 14.82
C VAL A 193 1.07 29.50 14.53
N TRP A 194 1.32 28.24 14.88
CA TRP A 194 2.64 27.63 14.71
C TRP A 194 2.59 26.18 14.19
N LYS A 195 2.91 26.02 12.90
CA LYS A 195 3.06 24.73 12.21
C LYS A 195 4.32 24.71 11.32
N SER A 196 5.37 25.45 11.66
CA SER A 196 6.56 25.60 10.80
C SER A 196 7.85 24.92 11.29
N SER A 197 7.84 24.20 12.40
CA SER A 197 8.97 23.35 12.84
C SER A 197 8.56 21.88 12.87
N ARG A 198 8.24 21.34 11.69
CA ARG A 198 8.28 19.90 11.46
C ARG A 198 9.53 19.61 10.63
N ILE A 199 10.29 18.61 11.08
CA ILE A 199 11.34 17.86 10.37
C ILE A 199 11.27 18.09 8.85
N PRO A 200 12.34 18.56 8.20
CA PRO A 200 12.35 18.71 6.75
C PRO A 200 11.97 17.39 6.09
N LYS A 201 10.92 17.41 5.27
CA LYS A 201 10.67 16.34 4.30
C LYS A 201 11.73 16.49 3.20
N GLY A 202 12.88 15.85 3.39
CA GLY A 202 13.97 15.86 2.42
C GLY A 202 15.29 15.56 3.10
N LEU A 203 15.56 14.28 3.32
CA LEU A 203 16.91 13.78 3.55
C LEU A 203 17.32 12.95 2.33
N PRO A 204 18.59 13.02 1.88
CA PRO A 204 19.13 12.04 0.94
C PRO A 204 19.16 10.66 1.61
N PRO A 205 19.06 9.57 0.83
CA PRO A 205 19.13 8.22 1.38
C PRO A 205 20.61 7.88 1.64
N GLU A 206 21.05 7.93 2.90
CA GLU A 206 22.26 7.20 3.31
C GLU A 206 21.91 6.01 4.21
N SER A 207 22.63 4.93 3.91
CA SER A 207 22.46 3.55 4.34
C SER A 207 22.50 3.38 5.87
N PRO A 208 21.54 2.67 6.49
CA PRO A 208 21.63 2.34 7.91
C PRO A 208 22.77 1.34 8.14
N ALA A 209 23.73 1.74 8.97
CA ALA A 209 24.71 0.82 9.54
C ALA A 209 23.99 -0.27 10.35
N LYS A 210 24.51 -1.49 10.19
CA LYS A 210 23.96 -2.75 10.70
C LYS A 210 23.79 -2.73 12.21
N MET A 211 22.54 -2.93 12.67
CA MET A 211 22.25 -3.38 14.03
C MET A 211 21.89 -4.87 13.98
N SER A 212 22.55 -5.67 14.82
CA SER A 212 22.33 -7.09 14.96
C SER A 212 20.89 -7.39 15.41
N ASN A 213 20.22 -8.27 14.67
CA ASN A 213 18.88 -8.80 14.95
C ASN A 213 18.88 -9.71 16.18
N GLN A 214 18.98 -9.16 17.40
CA GLN A 214 18.80 -9.99 18.60
C GLN A 214 17.81 -9.49 19.65
N ASP A 215 17.26 -8.28 19.60
CA ASP A 215 16.29 -7.82 20.62
C ASP A 215 15.08 -7.06 20.04
N TYR A 216 14.30 -7.71 19.18
CA TYR A 216 12.91 -7.30 18.94
C TYR A 216 12.02 -8.54 18.92
N ASP A 217 11.60 -8.95 20.11
CA ASP A 217 10.49 -9.88 20.26
C ASP A 217 9.19 -9.05 20.20
N PRO A 218 8.36 -9.16 19.13
CA PRO A 218 7.04 -8.55 19.17
C PRO A 218 6.28 -9.22 20.32
N PRO A 219 5.51 -8.47 21.16
CA PRO A 219 4.71 -9.09 22.19
C PRO A 219 3.85 -10.17 21.53
N GLY A 220 3.98 -11.43 21.96
CA GLY A 220 3.43 -12.59 21.25
C GLY A 220 1.92 -12.57 20.97
N ALA A 221 1.18 -11.61 21.53
CA ALA A 221 -0.21 -11.30 21.19
C ALA A 221 -0.36 -10.53 19.85
N ALA A 222 0.54 -9.58 19.55
CA ALA A 222 0.51 -8.79 18.32
C ALA A 222 0.91 -9.61 17.09
N GLY A 223 1.92 -10.48 17.22
CA GLY A 223 2.33 -11.40 16.15
C GLY A 223 1.24 -12.42 15.78
N ARG A 224 0.57 -12.98 16.79
CA ARG A 224 -0.60 -13.87 16.60
C ARG A 224 -1.80 -13.13 16.01
N GLY A 225 -2.05 -11.89 16.43
CA GLY A 225 -3.08 -11.03 15.87
C GLY A 225 -2.88 -10.76 14.37
N ILE A 226 -1.64 -10.41 13.96
CA ILE A 226 -1.31 -10.16 12.54
C ILE A 226 -1.42 -11.43 11.69
N ALA A 227 -0.96 -12.58 12.21
CA ALA A 227 -1.07 -13.85 11.50
C ALA A 227 -2.54 -14.26 11.29
N ASN A 228 -3.37 -14.13 12.33
CA ASN A 228 -4.80 -14.39 12.25
C ASN A 228 -5.51 -13.40 11.31
N ALA A 229 -5.14 -12.12 11.34
CA ALA A 229 -5.64 -11.11 10.41
C ALA A 229 -5.36 -11.50 8.95
N GLY A 230 -4.13 -11.93 8.67
CA GLY A 230 -3.72 -12.42 7.36
C GLY A 230 -4.52 -13.64 6.92
N LEU A 231 -4.74 -14.60 7.83
CA LEU A 231 -5.54 -15.80 7.57
C LEU A 231 -6.98 -15.45 7.19
N TRP A 232 -7.63 -14.54 7.93
CA TRP A 232 -8.99 -14.10 7.61
C TRP A 232 -9.05 -13.31 6.30
N ALA A 233 -8.10 -12.41 6.05
CA ALA A 233 -8.07 -11.63 4.82
C ALA A 233 -7.86 -12.49 3.57
N VAL A 234 -6.97 -13.49 3.63
CA VAL A 234 -6.70 -14.39 2.51
C VAL A 234 -7.80 -15.45 2.41
N GLY A 235 -8.16 -16.09 3.52
CA GLY A 235 -9.16 -17.15 3.60
C GLY A 235 -10.55 -16.67 3.18
N GLY A 236 -10.98 -15.49 3.62
CA GLY A 236 -12.25 -14.88 3.21
C GLY A 236 -12.31 -14.63 1.70
N LYS A 237 -11.23 -14.10 1.12
CA LYS A 237 -11.13 -13.91 -0.34
C LYS A 237 -11.19 -15.23 -1.09
N LEU A 238 -10.43 -16.25 -0.66
CA LEU A 238 -10.47 -17.57 -1.29
C LEU A 238 -11.87 -18.21 -1.19
N ALA A 239 -12.53 -18.12 -0.03
CA ALA A 239 -13.89 -18.59 0.14
C ALA A 239 -14.86 -17.88 -0.82
N SER A 240 -14.76 -16.55 -0.96
CA SER A 240 -15.58 -15.78 -1.90
C SER A 240 -15.38 -16.23 -3.37
N ARG A 241 -14.16 -16.65 -3.74
CA ARG A 241 -13.87 -17.16 -5.10
C ARG A 241 -14.53 -18.50 -5.40
N VAL A 242 -14.76 -19.34 -4.39
CA VAL A 242 -15.52 -20.59 -4.57
C VAL A 242 -16.96 -20.26 -4.99
N PHE A 243 -17.58 -19.25 -4.38
CA PHE A 243 -18.93 -18.81 -4.75
C PHE A 243 -18.97 -18.09 -6.11
N ASP A 244 -17.94 -17.31 -6.47
CA ASP A 244 -17.80 -16.74 -7.82
C ASP A 244 -17.75 -17.86 -8.87
N LEU A 245 -16.97 -18.91 -8.62
CA LEU A 245 -16.86 -20.06 -9.52
C LEU A 245 -18.18 -20.83 -9.61
N ALA A 246 -18.85 -21.09 -8.48
CA ALA A 246 -20.16 -21.73 -8.48
C ALA A 246 -21.21 -20.93 -9.28
N THR A 247 -21.20 -19.60 -9.11
CA THR A 247 -22.07 -18.69 -9.88
C THR A 247 -21.77 -18.78 -11.38
N LEU A 248 -20.48 -18.79 -11.75
CA LEU A 248 -20.06 -18.96 -13.13
C LEU A 248 -20.58 -20.29 -13.72
N ILE A 249 -20.33 -21.42 -13.04
CA ILE A 249 -20.75 -22.77 -13.48
C ILE A 249 -22.27 -22.81 -13.73
N ILE A 250 -23.07 -22.27 -12.81
CA ILE A 250 -24.53 -22.23 -12.93
C ILE A 250 -24.97 -21.34 -14.10
N LEU A 251 -24.40 -20.14 -14.21
CA LEU A 251 -24.74 -19.21 -15.29
C LEU A 251 -24.36 -19.78 -16.66
N THR A 252 -23.19 -20.41 -16.79
CA THR A 252 -22.75 -21.01 -18.07
C THR A 252 -23.53 -22.26 -18.46
N ALA A 253 -24.23 -22.88 -17.51
CA ALA A 253 -25.15 -23.98 -17.80
C ALA A 253 -26.52 -23.50 -18.33
N ILE A 254 -26.91 -22.24 -18.06
CA ILE A 254 -28.21 -21.68 -18.43
C ILE A 254 -28.11 -20.70 -19.60
N LEU A 255 -27.04 -19.91 -19.65
CA LEU A 255 -26.85 -18.81 -20.60
C LEU A 255 -25.90 -19.19 -21.73
N GLU A 256 -26.08 -18.54 -22.87
CA GLU A 256 -25.24 -18.72 -24.05
C GLU A 256 -23.97 -17.85 -23.99
N PRO A 257 -22.89 -18.21 -24.72
CA PRO A 257 -21.69 -17.38 -24.77
C PRO A 257 -21.95 -15.94 -25.25
N ALA A 258 -22.94 -15.72 -26.10
CA ALA A 258 -23.32 -14.39 -26.57
C ALA A 258 -23.81 -13.47 -25.42
N ASP A 259 -24.49 -14.01 -24.42
CA ASP A 259 -24.94 -13.24 -23.24
C ASP A 259 -23.75 -12.76 -22.41
N PHE A 260 -22.76 -13.64 -22.20
CA PHE A 260 -21.52 -13.28 -21.54
C PHE A 260 -20.73 -12.24 -22.33
N GLY A 261 -20.74 -12.32 -23.67
CA GLY A 261 -20.11 -11.32 -24.51
C GLY A 261 -20.72 -9.92 -24.34
N LEU A 262 -22.06 -9.82 -24.32
CA LEU A 262 -22.75 -8.56 -24.07
C LEU A 262 -22.40 -7.98 -22.69
N VAL A 263 -22.46 -8.82 -21.66
CA VAL A 263 -22.15 -8.40 -20.29
C VAL A 263 -20.67 -8.04 -20.13
N ALA A 264 -19.75 -8.77 -20.76
CA ALA A 264 -18.33 -8.47 -20.73
C ALA A 264 -18.02 -7.11 -21.39
N LYS A 265 -18.70 -6.76 -22.49
CA LYS A 265 -18.56 -5.42 -23.12
C LYS A 265 -18.99 -4.33 -22.15
N ALA A 266 -20.15 -4.50 -21.50
CA ALA A 266 -20.65 -3.54 -20.52
C ALA A 266 -19.71 -3.42 -19.31
N MET A 267 -19.31 -4.56 -18.72
CA MET A 267 -18.44 -4.62 -17.56
C MET A 267 -17.06 -4.04 -17.83
N THR A 268 -16.55 -4.14 -19.07
CA THR A 268 -15.27 -3.52 -19.44
C THR A 268 -15.29 -2.01 -19.20
N VAL A 269 -16.38 -1.35 -19.61
CA VAL A 269 -16.57 0.09 -19.42
C VAL A 269 -16.81 0.41 -17.94
N VAL A 270 -17.68 -0.35 -17.28
CA VAL A 270 -18.02 -0.15 -15.86
C VAL A 270 -16.77 -0.26 -14.97
N VAL A 271 -15.96 -1.31 -15.16
CA VAL A 271 -14.70 -1.52 -14.41
C VAL A 271 -13.69 -0.41 -14.71
N LEU A 272 -13.59 0.04 -15.97
CA LEU A 272 -12.69 1.13 -16.33
C LEU A 272 -13.05 2.43 -15.60
N VAL A 273 -14.34 2.81 -15.59
CA VAL A 273 -14.83 3.98 -14.87
C VAL A 273 -14.66 3.81 -13.35
N GLU A 274 -14.95 2.63 -12.81
CA GLU A 274 -14.80 2.34 -11.38
C GLU A 274 -13.36 2.54 -10.89
N VAL A 275 -12.37 2.04 -11.65
CA VAL A 275 -10.95 2.14 -11.29
C VAL A 275 -10.41 3.56 -11.50
N ILE A 276 -10.77 4.23 -12.61
CA ILE A 276 -10.35 5.62 -12.87
C ILE A 276 -10.87 6.56 -11.79
N THR A 277 -12.08 6.34 -11.28
CA THR A 277 -12.69 7.19 -10.24
C THR A 277 -12.30 6.80 -8.81
N MET A 278 -11.34 5.88 -8.63
CA MET A 278 -11.06 5.30 -7.32
C MET A 278 -10.46 6.30 -6.34
N VAL A 279 -11.13 6.47 -5.20
CA VAL A 279 -10.71 7.33 -4.09
C VAL A 279 -10.18 6.44 -2.95
N PRO A 280 -8.87 6.53 -2.58
CA PRO A 280 -8.28 5.70 -1.52
C PRO A 280 -8.62 6.23 -0.11
N ILE A 281 -9.84 5.96 0.36
CA ILE A 281 -10.38 6.52 1.61
C ILE A 281 -9.68 6.03 2.88
N ASP A 282 -9.17 4.80 2.89
CA ASP A 282 -8.62 4.17 4.10
C ASP A 282 -7.27 4.79 4.49
N THR A 283 -6.53 5.30 3.50
CA THR A 283 -5.13 5.71 3.69
C THR A 283 -5.02 6.86 4.71
N PRO A 284 -5.81 7.94 4.65
CA PRO A 284 -5.77 8.98 5.68
C PRO A 284 -6.29 8.51 7.05
N ILE A 285 -7.34 7.67 7.08
CA ILE A 285 -7.94 7.15 8.32
C ILE A 285 -6.94 6.27 9.09
N LEU A 286 -6.16 5.44 8.38
CA LEU A 286 -5.13 4.59 8.96
C LEU A 286 -3.92 5.38 9.48
N ARG A 287 -3.66 6.58 8.92
CA ARG A 287 -2.51 7.42 9.31
C ARG A 287 -2.76 8.25 10.57
N ILE A 288 -4.01 8.65 10.81
CA ILE A 288 -4.36 9.55 11.92
C ILE A 288 -4.61 8.73 13.19
N LYS A 289 -3.85 8.98 14.26
CA LYS A 289 -3.96 8.22 15.52
C LYS A 289 -5.37 8.26 16.13
N THR A 290 -6.03 9.40 16.10
CA THR A 290 -7.39 9.60 16.64
C THR A 290 -8.25 10.30 15.59
N PRO A 291 -8.91 9.55 14.71
CA PRO A 291 -9.71 10.12 13.64
C PRO A 291 -10.96 10.77 14.24
N SER A 292 -11.21 12.03 13.90
CA SER A 292 -12.43 12.73 14.31
C SER A 292 -13.63 12.23 13.51
N SER A 293 -14.84 12.39 14.04
CA SER A 293 -16.07 12.06 13.29
C SER A 293 -16.15 12.80 11.95
N SER A 294 -15.66 14.04 11.89
CA SER A 294 -15.60 14.84 10.66
C SER A 294 -14.71 14.26 9.56
N LEU A 295 -13.74 13.41 9.91
CA LEU A 295 -12.88 12.72 8.94
C LEU A 295 -13.68 11.61 8.23
N TYR A 296 -14.46 10.84 8.99
CA TYR A 296 -15.38 9.83 8.42
C TYR A 296 -16.47 10.48 7.58
N ASP A 297 -17.02 11.62 8.03
CA ASP A 297 -17.98 12.43 7.26
C ASP A 297 -17.39 12.91 5.93
N THR A 298 -16.11 13.28 5.93
CA THR A 298 -15.40 13.65 4.71
C THR A 298 -15.22 12.46 3.79
N ALA A 299 -14.79 11.30 4.31
CA ALA A 299 -14.65 10.09 3.52
C ALA A 299 -15.98 9.66 2.89
N PHE A 300 -17.07 9.68 3.66
CA PHE A 300 -18.42 9.38 3.16
C PHE A 300 -18.84 10.34 2.05
N THR A 301 -18.63 11.65 2.25
CA THR A 301 -19.02 12.68 1.27
C THR A 301 -18.26 12.51 -0.04
N LEU A 302 -16.95 12.24 0.01
CA LEU A 302 -16.14 11.99 -1.19
C LEU A 302 -16.60 10.74 -1.94
N ASN A 303 -16.94 9.69 -1.21
CA ASN A 303 -17.49 8.46 -1.77
C ASN A 303 -18.87 8.65 -2.40
N LEU A 304 -19.74 9.44 -1.78
CA LEU A 304 -21.06 9.77 -2.33
C LEU A 304 -20.92 10.59 -3.62
N ILE A 305 -20.01 11.57 -3.64
CA ILE A 305 -19.67 12.32 -4.86
C ILE A 305 -19.15 11.35 -5.93
N ARG A 306 -18.24 10.44 -5.58
CA ARG A 306 -17.72 9.41 -6.50
C ARG A 306 -18.84 8.55 -7.06
N ALA A 307 -19.79 8.10 -6.24
CA ALA A 307 -20.94 7.31 -6.69
C ALA A 307 -21.77 8.06 -7.75
N GLY A 308 -22.03 9.35 -7.51
CA GLY A 308 -22.71 10.22 -8.48
C GLY A 308 -21.91 10.39 -9.77
N VAL A 309 -20.60 10.61 -9.69
CA VAL A 309 -19.71 10.73 -10.87
C VAL A 309 -19.72 9.44 -11.68
N ILE A 310 -19.61 8.27 -11.03
CA ILE A 310 -19.64 6.97 -11.71
C ILE A 310 -20.97 6.79 -12.46
N ALA A 311 -22.09 7.06 -11.81
CA ALA A 311 -23.41 6.93 -12.43
C ALA A 311 -23.56 7.88 -13.64
N VAL A 312 -23.21 9.16 -13.48
CA VAL A 312 -23.29 10.16 -14.56
C VAL A 312 -22.39 9.80 -15.73
N LEU A 313 -21.14 9.38 -15.47
CA LEU A 313 -20.21 8.99 -16.53
C LEU A 313 -20.69 7.76 -17.29
N ILE A 314 -21.14 6.71 -16.58
CA ILE A 314 -21.61 5.48 -17.25
C ILE A 314 -22.89 5.75 -18.05
N VAL A 315 -23.84 6.49 -17.50
CA VAL A 315 -25.08 6.86 -18.21
C VAL A 315 -24.76 7.74 -19.42
N GLY A 316 -23.89 8.75 -19.27
CA GLY A 316 -23.46 9.60 -20.39
C GLY A 316 -22.72 8.85 -21.49
N LEU A 317 -21.90 7.85 -21.12
CA LEU A 317 -21.17 7.01 -22.08
C LEU A 317 -22.01 5.87 -22.68
N SER A 318 -23.15 5.53 -22.08
CA SER A 318 -23.94 4.36 -22.48
C SER A 318 -24.43 4.40 -23.93
N GLN A 319 -24.99 5.53 -24.37
CA GLN A 319 -25.48 5.73 -25.74
C GLN A 319 -24.37 5.67 -26.78
N PRO A 320 -23.30 6.49 -26.72
CA PRO A 320 -22.23 6.41 -27.73
C PRO A 320 -21.58 5.04 -27.76
N LEU A 321 -21.46 4.35 -26.63
CA LEU A 321 -20.87 3.02 -26.57
C LEU A 321 -21.81 1.93 -27.12
N SER A 322 -23.14 2.03 -26.94
CA SER A 322 -24.08 1.11 -27.60
C SER A 322 -23.98 1.18 -29.13
N VAL A 323 -23.76 2.38 -29.67
CA VAL A 323 -23.52 2.59 -31.11
C VAL A 323 -22.16 2.03 -31.50
N TYR A 324 -21.11 2.32 -30.72
CA TYR A 324 -19.75 1.82 -30.97
C TYR A 324 -19.70 0.28 -31.02
N PHE A 325 -20.29 -0.38 -30.03
CA PHE A 325 -20.32 -1.85 -29.92
C PHE A 325 -21.42 -2.52 -30.77
N LYS A 326 -22.27 -1.74 -31.44
CA LYS A 326 -23.38 -2.20 -32.28
C LYS A 326 -24.39 -3.11 -31.55
N ASP A 327 -24.71 -2.81 -30.28
CA ASP A 327 -25.72 -3.54 -29.51
C ASP A 327 -26.57 -2.57 -28.67
N SER A 328 -27.85 -2.45 -29.01
CA SER A 328 -28.78 -1.53 -28.35
C SER A 328 -29.11 -1.92 -26.90
N ARG A 329 -28.97 -3.20 -26.55
CA ARG A 329 -29.19 -3.70 -25.19
C ARG A 329 -28.12 -3.22 -24.22
N LEU A 330 -26.97 -2.81 -24.74
CA LEU A 330 -25.83 -2.39 -23.94
C LEU A 330 -26.14 -1.16 -23.07
N ALA A 331 -26.90 -0.20 -23.60
CA ALA A 331 -27.17 1.05 -22.89
C ALA A 331 -27.95 0.82 -21.58
N SER A 332 -29.08 0.10 -21.66
CA SER A 332 -29.89 -0.24 -20.48
C SER A 332 -29.13 -1.11 -19.48
N LEU A 333 -28.31 -2.04 -19.98
CA LEU A 333 -27.49 -2.89 -19.14
C LEU A 333 -26.43 -2.08 -18.38
N MET A 334 -25.78 -1.11 -19.03
CA MET A 334 -24.81 -0.22 -18.41
C MET A 334 -25.43 0.67 -17.32
N TRP A 335 -26.65 1.17 -17.52
CA TRP A 335 -27.36 1.94 -16.49
C TRP A 335 -27.52 1.12 -15.21
N TRP A 336 -27.95 -0.13 -15.34
CA TRP A 336 -28.11 -1.03 -14.20
C TRP A 336 -26.77 -1.39 -13.55
N LEU A 337 -25.77 -1.76 -14.35
CA LEU A 337 -24.46 -2.13 -13.85
C LEU A 337 -23.73 -0.96 -13.18
N SER A 338 -24.07 0.29 -13.50
CA SER A 338 -23.51 1.48 -12.83
C SER A 338 -23.85 1.53 -11.33
N LEU A 339 -24.96 0.91 -10.92
CA LEU A 339 -25.37 0.83 -9.51
C LEU A 339 -24.35 0.03 -8.68
N GLY A 340 -23.70 -0.98 -9.27
CA GLY A 340 -22.71 -1.81 -8.58
C GLY A 340 -21.56 -0.99 -7.96
N PRO A 341 -20.71 -0.34 -8.77
CA PRO A 341 -19.62 0.48 -8.26
C PRO A 341 -20.10 1.72 -7.49
N ALA A 342 -21.26 2.29 -7.82
CA ALA A 342 -21.85 3.40 -7.06
C ALA A 342 -22.21 2.98 -5.61
N LEU A 343 -22.85 1.81 -5.44
CA LEU A 343 -23.16 1.24 -4.13
C LEU A 343 -21.89 0.86 -3.37
N ARG A 344 -20.89 0.29 -4.05
CA ARG A 344 -19.60 -0.06 -3.46
C ARG A 344 -18.84 1.17 -2.95
N ALA A 345 -19.00 2.32 -3.60
CA ALA A 345 -18.44 3.57 -3.10
C ALA A 345 -19.10 3.99 -1.77
N CYS A 346 -20.36 3.66 -1.52
CA CYS A 346 -21.12 4.13 -0.35
C CYS A 346 -20.91 3.30 0.94
N VAL A 347 -20.00 2.33 0.93
CA VAL A 347 -19.65 1.47 2.08
C VAL A 347 -19.23 2.30 3.29
N SER A 348 -19.62 1.87 4.49
CA SER A 348 -19.33 2.56 5.75
C SER A 348 -17.83 2.85 5.92
N PRO A 349 -17.40 4.13 6.00
CA PRO A 349 -15.98 4.48 6.17
C PRO A 349 -15.39 4.02 7.50
N LYS A 350 -16.24 3.70 8.49
CA LYS A 350 -15.80 3.17 9.78
C LYS A 350 -15.23 1.76 9.68
N LEU A 351 -15.43 1.04 8.57
CA LEU A 351 -14.83 -0.27 8.38
C LEU A 351 -13.29 -0.23 8.50
N ALA A 352 -12.68 0.91 8.15
CA ALA A 352 -11.25 1.15 8.33
C ALA A 352 -10.77 1.02 9.79
N GLU A 353 -11.65 1.15 10.79
CA GLU A 353 -11.30 0.90 12.20
C GLU A 353 -10.94 -0.56 12.46
N PHE A 354 -11.62 -1.51 11.82
CA PHE A 354 -11.29 -2.92 11.92
C PHE A 354 -9.93 -3.21 11.30
N THR A 355 -9.62 -2.59 10.15
CA THR A 355 -8.30 -2.68 9.53
C THR A 355 -7.19 -2.14 10.45
N ARG A 356 -7.45 -1.07 11.22
CA ARG A 356 -6.49 -0.48 12.17
C ARG A 356 -6.12 -1.42 13.31
N VAL A 357 -7.08 -2.21 13.79
CA VAL A 357 -6.86 -3.19 14.86
C VAL A 357 -6.49 -4.58 14.32
N PHE A 358 -6.22 -4.68 13.01
CA PHE A 358 -5.94 -5.94 12.31
C PHE A 358 -7.07 -6.97 12.44
N ASP A 359 -8.33 -6.55 12.58
CA ASP A 359 -9.47 -7.46 12.55
C ASP A 359 -10.04 -7.53 11.13
N MET A 360 -9.78 -8.64 10.42
CA MET A 360 -10.24 -8.86 9.04
C MET A 360 -11.52 -9.70 8.98
N ARG A 361 -12.09 -10.09 10.12
CA ARG A 361 -13.31 -10.92 10.17
C ARG A 361 -14.53 -10.21 9.56
N PRO A 362 -14.78 -8.91 9.83
CA PRO A 362 -15.93 -8.22 9.23
C PRO A 362 -15.85 -8.15 7.70
N GLU A 363 -14.66 -7.87 7.16
CA GLU A 363 -14.42 -7.84 5.70
C GLU A 363 -14.65 -9.23 5.09
N ALA A 364 -14.09 -10.28 5.69
CA ALA A 364 -14.28 -11.66 5.24
C ALA A 364 -15.76 -12.11 5.30
N LEU A 365 -16.47 -11.76 6.37
CA LEU A 365 -17.89 -12.07 6.54
C LEU A 365 -18.74 -11.38 5.46
N MET A 366 -18.50 -10.09 5.20
CA MET A 366 -19.22 -9.36 4.16
C MET A 366 -18.98 -9.94 2.77
N ASP A 367 -17.73 -10.29 2.44
CA ASP A 367 -17.39 -10.91 1.16
C ASP A 367 -18.12 -12.25 0.98
N VAL A 368 -18.12 -13.12 1.99
CA VAL A 368 -18.78 -14.43 1.91
C VAL A 368 -20.30 -14.29 1.85
N VAL A 369 -20.92 -13.54 2.76
CA VAL A 369 -22.38 -13.41 2.86
C VAL A 369 -22.96 -12.72 1.62
N SER A 370 -22.30 -11.68 1.11
CA SER A 370 -22.75 -11.01 -0.12
C SER A 370 -22.70 -11.93 -1.34
N LYS A 371 -21.67 -12.79 -1.45
CA LYS A 371 -21.55 -13.76 -2.54
C LYS A 371 -22.55 -14.91 -2.43
N VAL A 372 -22.79 -15.45 -1.24
CA VAL A 372 -23.82 -16.48 -1.02
C VAL A 372 -25.20 -15.94 -1.38
N THR A 373 -25.53 -14.75 -0.89
CA THR A 373 -26.82 -14.11 -1.19
C THR A 373 -26.97 -13.84 -2.68
N SER A 374 -25.91 -13.33 -3.32
CA SER A 374 -25.90 -13.11 -4.77
C SER A 374 -26.06 -14.41 -5.54
N LEU A 375 -25.39 -15.51 -5.14
CA LEU A 375 -25.52 -16.80 -5.81
C LEU A 375 -26.97 -17.30 -5.81
N LEU A 376 -27.68 -17.18 -4.67
CA LEU A 376 -29.09 -17.56 -4.56
C LEU A 376 -29.97 -16.71 -5.48
N VAL A 377 -29.81 -15.38 -5.46
CA VAL A 377 -30.60 -14.45 -6.28
C VAL A 377 -30.32 -14.66 -7.77
N VAL A 378 -29.04 -14.78 -8.16
CA VAL A 378 -28.62 -15.03 -9.54
C VAL A 378 -29.19 -16.33 -10.05
N THR A 379 -29.10 -17.40 -9.26
CA THR A 379 -29.64 -18.71 -9.64
C THR A 379 -31.15 -18.64 -9.86
N PHE A 380 -31.88 -17.98 -8.94
CA PHE A 380 -33.31 -17.78 -9.09
C PHE A 380 -33.66 -17.00 -10.37
N VAL A 381 -33.01 -15.85 -10.60
CA VAL A 381 -33.27 -15.01 -11.79
C VAL A 381 -32.87 -15.73 -13.08
N ALA A 382 -31.75 -16.45 -13.08
CA ALA A 382 -31.30 -17.22 -14.25
C ALA A 382 -32.29 -18.32 -14.61
N ILE A 383 -32.81 -19.08 -13.64
CA ILE A 383 -33.80 -20.13 -13.88
C ILE A 383 -35.13 -19.52 -14.35
N ALA A 384 -35.57 -18.41 -13.72
CA ALA A 384 -36.86 -17.79 -14.02
C ALA A 384 -36.88 -17.07 -15.39
N THR A 385 -35.80 -16.42 -15.77
CA THR A 385 -35.76 -15.52 -16.95
C THR A 385 -34.92 -16.06 -18.10
N ARG A 386 -33.99 -16.97 -17.84
CA ARG A 386 -32.96 -17.43 -18.80
C ARG A 386 -32.28 -16.28 -19.55
N SER A 387 -32.02 -15.18 -18.85
CA SER A 387 -31.55 -13.93 -19.43
C SER A 387 -30.22 -13.48 -18.81
N TYR A 388 -29.40 -12.80 -19.62
CA TYR A 388 -28.18 -12.13 -19.18
C TYR A 388 -28.40 -11.14 -18.02
N TRP A 389 -29.64 -10.68 -17.81
CA TRP A 389 -30.02 -9.87 -16.63
C TRP A 389 -29.68 -10.55 -15.30
N ALA A 390 -29.62 -11.89 -15.23
CA ALA A 390 -29.17 -12.60 -14.04
C ALA A 390 -27.76 -12.16 -13.61
N ILE A 391 -26.84 -11.95 -14.55
CA ILE A 391 -25.45 -11.51 -14.26
C ILE A 391 -25.46 -10.08 -13.71
N ALA A 392 -26.28 -9.22 -14.30
CA ALA A 392 -26.39 -7.82 -13.90
C ALA A 392 -27.00 -7.67 -12.50
N VAL A 393 -28.08 -8.41 -12.22
CA VAL A 393 -28.72 -8.45 -10.91
C VAL A 393 -27.78 -9.01 -9.85
N GLY A 394 -27.01 -10.05 -10.15
CA GLY A 394 -26.00 -10.58 -9.21
C GLY A 394 -24.94 -9.57 -8.82
N THR A 395 -24.42 -8.84 -9.80
CA THR A 395 -23.41 -7.81 -9.57
C THR A 395 -23.92 -6.73 -8.60
N VAL A 396 -25.14 -6.23 -8.84
CA VAL A 396 -25.77 -5.21 -7.98
C VAL A 396 -26.15 -5.77 -6.61
N THR A 397 -26.67 -7.00 -6.56
CA THR A 397 -27.04 -7.69 -5.30
C THR A 397 -25.84 -7.87 -4.39
N THR A 398 -24.71 -8.33 -4.92
CA THR A 398 -23.45 -8.46 -4.16
C THR A 398 -23.09 -7.13 -3.50
N THR A 399 -23.07 -6.04 -4.26
CA THR A 399 -22.69 -4.72 -3.74
C THR A 399 -23.73 -4.12 -2.79
N PHE A 400 -25.01 -4.40 -3.00
CA PHE A 400 -26.08 -3.97 -2.13
C PHE A 400 -25.97 -4.63 -0.74
N VAL A 401 -25.85 -5.96 -0.71
CA VAL A 401 -25.69 -6.73 0.54
C VAL A 401 -24.43 -6.31 1.27
N LEU A 402 -23.30 -6.14 0.55
CA LEU A 402 -22.06 -5.64 1.13
C LEU A 402 -22.25 -4.26 1.76
N ASN A 403 -22.92 -3.34 1.07
CA ASN A 403 -23.21 -2.01 1.60
C ASN A 403 -24.06 -2.09 2.87
N VAL A 404 -25.16 -2.85 2.88
CA VAL A 404 -26.03 -3.03 4.05
C VAL A 404 -25.24 -3.61 5.24
N LEU A 405 -24.49 -4.69 5.03
CA LEU A 405 -23.68 -5.32 6.09
C LEU A 405 -22.62 -4.37 6.65
N SER A 406 -22.06 -3.48 5.83
CA SER A 406 -21.07 -2.51 6.30
C SER A 406 -21.62 -1.56 7.36
N TYR A 407 -22.90 -1.15 7.25
CA TYR A 407 -23.55 -0.29 8.25
C TYR A 407 -24.05 -1.07 9.48
N ILE A 408 -24.30 -2.38 9.33
CA ILE A 408 -24.63 -3.27 10.46
C ILE A 408 -23.38 -3.54 11.30
N LEU A 409 -22.27 -3.91 10.66
CA LEU A 409 -21.02 -4.28 11.33
C LEU A 409 -20.23 -3.06 11.81
N ALA A 410 -20.27 -1.95 11.07
CA ALA A 410 -19.62 -0.69 11.42
C ALA A 410 -20.64 0.48 11.47
N PRO A 411 -21.47 0.57 12.53
CA PRO A 411 -22.51 1.58 12.63
C PRO A 411 -21.97 3.01 12.50
N TYR A 412 -22.38 3.67 11.43
CA TYR A 412 -22.02 5.03 11.09
C TYR A 412 -23.28 5.78 10.66
N ARG A 413 -23.42 7.03 11.13
CA ARG A 413 -24.52 7.91 10.75
C ARG A 413 -23.97 8.94 9.77
N PRO A 414 -24.28 8.82 8.47
CA PRO A 414 -23.71 9.69 7.45
C PRO A 414 -24.01 11.16 7.70
N ARG A 415 -22.98 12.00 7.59
CA ARG A 415 -23.11 13.46 7.55
C ARG A 415 -22.24 14.01 6.43
N LEU A 416 -22.75 15.04 5.76
CA LEU A 416 -22.01 15.69 4.68
C LEU A 416 -20.99 16.68 5.27
N SER A 417 -19.73 16.51 4.91
CA SER A 417 -18.63 17.36 5.35
C SER A 417 -17.48 17.26 4.35
N LEU A 418 -16.78 18.37 4.10
CA LEU A 418 -15.52 18.39 3.34
C LEU A 418 -14.39 19.04 4.13
N ARG A 419 -14.54 19.12 5.46
CA ARG A 419 -13.58 19.81 6.35
C ARG A 419 -12.17 19.24 6.23
N HIS A 420 -12.04 17.95 5.97
CA HIS A 420 -10.76 17.25 5.84
C HIS A 420 -10.33 17.00 4.39
N TRP A 421 -10.91 17.66 3.38
CA TRP A 421 -10.56 17.42 1.97
C TRP A 421 -9.06 17.52 1.70
N LEU A 422 -8.37 18.48 2.35
CA LEU A 422 -6.92 18.65 2.21
C LEU A 422 -6.11 17.44 2.69
N ASP A 423 -6.64 16.64 3.64
CA ASP A 423 -6.00 15.41 4.10
C ASP A 423 -6.10 14.28 3.04
N TYR A 424 -7.04 14.39 2.10
CA TYR A 424 -7.27 13.41 1.02
C TYR A 424 -6.66 13.84 -0.33
N LYS A 425 -6.62 15.16 -0.63
CA LYS A 425 -6.26 15.72 -1.95
C LYS A 425 -5.04 15.06 -2.60
N ASP A 426 -3.92 15.00 -1.89
CA ASP A 426 -2.65 14.50 -2.44
C ASP A 426 -2.74 13.00 -2.76
N VAL A 427 -3.41 12.24 -1.90
CA VAL A 427 -3.57 10.79 -2.08
C VAL A 427 -4.51 10.53 -3.26
N VAL A 428 -5.61 11.28 -3.36
CA VAL A 428 -6.57 11.16 -4.47
C VAL A 428 -5.89 11.47 -5.80
N THR A 429 -5.18 12.60 -5.91
CA THR A 429 -4.60 13.05 -7.18
C THR A 429 -3.63 12.02 -7.78
N TRP A 430 -2.67 11.56 -6.98
CA TRP A 430 -1.62 10.66 -7.48
C TRP A 430 -2.09 9.23 -7.69
N VAL A 431 -2.96 8.73 -6.80
CA VAL A 431 -3.50 7.37 -6.93
C VAL A 431 -4.42 7.28 -8.14
N THR A 432 -5.33 8.24 -8.32
CA THR A 432 -6.23 8.32 -9.50
C THR A 432 -5.43 8.31 -10.79
N LEU A 433 -4.39 9.15 -10.90
CA LEU A 433 -3.57 9.26 -12.10
C LEU A 433 -2.85 7.93 -12.44
N SER A 434 -2.20 7.33 -11.46
CA SER A 434 -1.46 6.08 -11.66
C SER A 434 -2.37 4.88 -11.95
N GLN A 435 -3.54 4.81 -11.31
CA GLN A 435 -4.50 3.73 -11.51
C GLN A 435 -5.25 3.84 -12.84
N SER A 436 -5.47 5.06 -13.35
CA SER A 436 -6.13 5.27 -14.64
C SER A 436 -5.34 4.62 -15.77
N LEU A 437 -4.03 4.89 -15.84
CA LEU A 437 -3.15 4.28 -16.85
C LEU A 437 -3.04 2.76 -16.68
N GLN A 438 -3.06 2.26 -15.44
CA GLN A 438 -3.02 0.83 -15.18
C GLN A 438 -4.33 0.13 -15.59
N ALA A 439 -5.49 0.76 -15.33
CA ALA A 439 -6.80 0.25 -15.69
C ALA A 439 -6.96 0.17 -17.21
N MET A 440 -6.52 1.21 -17.93
CA MET A 440 -6.53 1.22 -19.39
C MET A 440 -5.69 0.08 -19.94
N ASN A 441 -4.49 -0.15 -19.42
CA ASN A 441 -3.66 -1.30 -19.81
C ASN A 441 -4.34 -2.65 -19.57
N TRP A 442 -4.99 -2.83 -18.41
CA TRP A 442 -5.60 -4.11 -18.04
C TRP A 442 -6.88 -4.44 -18.84
N GLN A 443 -7.60 -3.41 -19.30
CA GLN A 443 -8.85 -3.55 -20.06
C GLN A 443 -8.71 -3.33 -21.57
N LEU A 444 -7.48 -3.06 -22.04
CA LEU A 444 -7.22 -2.72 -23.43
C LEU A 444 -7.63 -3.82 -24.41
N ASP A 445 -7.31 -5.07 -24.07
CA ASP A 445 -7.67 -6.25 -24.86
C ASP A 445 -9.19 -6.41 -24.97
N ASN A 446 -9.92 -6.24 -23.87
CA ASN A 446 -11.38 -6.32 -23.85
C ASN A 446 -12.04 -5.20 -24.67
N LEU A 447 -11.49 -3.98 -24.67
CA LEU A 447 -12.02 -2.87 -25.49
C LEU A 447 -11.82 -3.11 -26.98
N ILE A 448 -10.62 -3.54 -27.38
CA ILE A 448 -10.28 -3.81 -28.79
C ILE A 448 -11.10 -5.00 -29.30
N LEU A 449 -11.02 -6.14 -28.61
CA LEU A 449 -11.70 -7.36 -29.03
C LEU A 449 -13.22 -7.24 -28.90
N GLY A 450 -13.74 -6.51 -27.90
CA GLY A 450 -15.17 -6.29 -27.74
C GLY A 450 -15.81 -5.55 -28.93
N ARG A 451 -15.04 -4.71 -29.63
CA ARG A 451 -15.50 -4.03 -30.85
C ARG A 451 -15.35 -4.88 -32.11
N MET A 452 -14.27 -5.65 -32.19
CA MET A 452 -13.94 -6.41 -33.39
C MET A 452 -14.71 -7.71 -33.50
N LEU A 453 -15.08 -8.31 -32.37
CA LEU A 453 -15.75 -9.61 -32.31
C LEU A 453 -17.27 -9.46 -32.07
N GLY A 454 -18.01 -10.41 -32.64
CA GLY A 454 -19.39 -10.68 -32.25
C GLY A 454 -19.48 -11.11 -30.78
N ASN A 455 -20.69 -11.04 -30.20
CA ASN A 455 -20.89 -11.32 -28.79
C ASN A 455 -20.50 -12.77 -28.41
N ASP A 456 -20.78 -13.77 -29.26
CA ASP A 456 -20.42 -15.17 -28.98
C ASP A 456 -18.90 -15.37 -28.84
N LEU A 457 -18.11 -15.02 -29.86
CA LEU A 457 -16.65 -15.14 -29.84
C LEU A 457 -16.02 -14.33 -28.70
N PHE A 458 -16.54 -13.11 -28.44
CA PHE A 458 -16.05 -12.29 -27.33
C PHE A 458 -16.38 -12.88 -25.96
N GLY A 459 -17.56 -13.49 -25.81
CA GLY A 459 -17.95 -14.16 -24.56
C GLY A 459 -17.06 -15.35 -24.24
N ARG A 460 -16.75 -16.19 -25.24
CA ARG A 460 -15.79 -17.31 -25.11
C ARG A 460 -14.42 -16.83 -24.68
N TYR A 461 -13.91 -15.78 -25.33
CA TYR A 461 -12.64 -15.15 -24.94
C TYR A 461 -12.68 -14.57 -23.51
N ALA A 462 -13.74 -13.83 -23.17
CA ALA A 462 -13.86 -13.16 -21.87
C ALA A 462 -13.90 -14.16 -20.71
N ILE A 463 -14.60 -15.29 -20.88
CA ILE A 463 -14.64 -16.34 -19.86
C ILE A 463 -13.30 -17.07 -19.74
N ALA A 464 -12.64 -17.39 -20.86
CA ALA A 464 -11.28 -17.94 -20.84
C ALA A 464 -10.29 -17.01 -20.12
N LYS A 465 -10.37 -15.69 -20.37
CA LYS A 465 -9.60 -14.66 -19.68
C LYS A 465 -9.92 -14.62 -18.19
N GLN A 466 -11.20 -14.69 -17.81
CA GLN A 466 -11.60 -14.71 -16.41
C GLN A 466 -11.02 -15.91 -15.67
N LEU A 467 -11.05 -17.11 -16.26
CA LEU A 467 -10.43 -18.31 -15.68
C LEU A 467 -8.90 -18.18 -15.55
N ASN A 468 -8.23 -17.60 -16.56
CA ASN A 468 -6.79 -17.32 -16.53
C ASN A 468 -6.38 -16.38 -15.39
N ASP A 469 -7.23 -15.40 -15.04
CA ASP A 469 -6.90 -14.38 -14.05
C ASP A 469 -7.07 -14.87 -12.59
N ILE A 470 -7.82 -15.97 -12.36
CA ILE A 470 -8.11 -16.49 -11.01
C ILE A 470 -6.83 -16.81 -10.21
N PRO A 471 -5.85 -17.58 -10.72
CA PRO A 471 -4.65 -17.93 -9.96
C PRO A 471 -3.85 -16.70 -9.51
N PHE A 472 -3.75 -15.70 -10.39
CA PHE A 472 -3.05 -14.46 -10.08
C PHE A 472 -3.76 -13.68 -8.96
N GLN A 473 -5.08 -13.54 -9.05
CA GLN A 473 -5.88 -12.84 -8.03
C GLN A 473 -5.88 -13.57 -6.68
N ALA A 474 -5.86 -14.90 -6.69
CA ALA A 474 -5.86 -15.72 -5.49
C ALA A 474 -4.52 -15.73 -4.76
N LEU A 475 -3.41 -15.76 -5.50
CA LEU A 475 -2.08 -16.00 -4.93
C LEU A 475 -1.14 -14.79 -4.99
N ALA A 476 -1.10 -14.05 -6.10
CA ALA A 476 -0.13 -12.96 -6.27
C ALA A 476 -0.59 -11.67 -5.58
N VAL A 477 -1.86 -11.29 -5.74
CA VAL A 477 -2.39 -10.01 -5.21
C VAL A 477 -2.27 -9.91 -3.68
N PRO A 478 -2.65 -10.93 -2.87
CA PRO A 478 -2.54 -10.85 -1.41
C PRO A 478 -1.11 -10.71 -0.90
N LEU A 479 -0.10 -11.14 -1.68
CA LEU A 479 1.31 -11.04 -1.31
C LEU A 479 1.88 -9.63 -1.45
N THR A 480 1.18 -8.72 -2.13
CA THR A 480 1.64 -7.34 -2.38
C THR A 480 1.99 -6.60 -1.08
N ARG A 481 1.12 -6.65 -0.06
CA ARG A 481 1.34 -5.96 1.23
C ARG A 481 2.55 -6.54 1.99
N PRO A 482 2.66 -7.87 2.20
CA PRO A 482 3.87 -8.48 2.75
C PRO A 482 5.15 -8.15 1.97
N MET A 483 5.11 -8.13 0.63
CA MET A 483 6.27 -7.76 -0.20
C MET A 483 6.72 -6.33 0.07
N ILE A 484 5.80 -5.36 0.16
CA ILE A 484 6.14 -3.97 0.51
C ILE A 484 6.82 -3.91 1.87
N ALA A 485 6.28 -4.59 2.88
CA ALA A 485 6.85 -4.62 4.22
C ALA A 485 8.27 -5.23 4.22
N ALA A 486 8.47 -6.35 3.53
CA ALA A 486 9.77 -7.01 3.43
C ALA A 486 10.81 -6.17 2.71
N PHE A 487 10.46 -5.55 1.57
CA PHE A 487 11.36 -4.64 0.86
C PHE A 487 11.67 -3.38 1.68
N SER A 488 10.71 -2.87 2.46
CA SER A 488 10.93 -1.69 3.31
C SER A 488 11.82 -1.99 4.53
N ALA A 489 11.84 -3.24 4.99
CA ALA A 489 12.68 -3.70 6.10
C ALA A 489 14.12 -4.04 5.67
N ALA A 490 14.38 -4.14 4.36
CA ALA A 490 15.70 -4.44 3.82
C ALA A 490 16.65 -3.25 4.02
N THR A 491 17.80 -3.50 4.67
CA THR A 491 18.76 -2.45 5.03
C THR A 491 19.85 -2.22 3.99
N ASP A 492 20.08 -3.19 3.11
CA ASP A 492 21.16 -3.13 2.12
C ASP A 492 20.77 -3.71 0.74
N ASP A 493 21.53 -3.35 -0.30
CA ASP A 493 21.29 -3.83 -1.67
C ASP A 493 21.37 -5.36 -1.81
N LYS A 494 22.16 -6.05 -0.97
CA LYS A 494 22.29 -7.51 -1.04
C LYS A 494 20.98 -8.18 -0.60
N SER A 495 20.36 -7.66 0.46
CA SER A 495 19.07 -8.09 0.96
C SER A 495 17.95 -7.78 -0.03
N LEU A 496 17.96 -6.59 -0.66
CA LEU A 496 17.02 -6.24 -1.73
C LEU A 496 17.13 -7.18 -2.94
N ARG A 497 18.35 -7.46 -3.42
CA ARG A 497 18.59 -8.41 -4.51
C ARG A 497 18.11 -9.82 -4.15
N ARG A 498 18.32 -10.26 -2.91
CA ARG A 498 17.87 -11.57 -2.43
C ARG A 498 16.34 -11.65 -2.36
N LEU A 499 15.69 -10.64 -1.80
CA LEU A 499 14.23 -10.56 -1.71
C LEU A 499 13.60 -10.51 -3.10
N TRP A 500 14.16 -9.71 -4.02
CA TRP A 500 13.72 -9.67 -5.42
C TRP A 500 13.72 -11.06 -6.04
N LEU A 501 14.86 -11.73 -6.03
CA LEU A 501 15.00 -13.07 -6.61
C LEU A 501 14.09 -14.08 -5.92
N SER A 502 13.94 -14.00 -4.60
CA SER A 502 13.06 -14.91 -3.84
C SER A 502 11.59 -14.72 -4.21
N TYR A 503 11.11 -13.48 -4.33
CA TYR A 503 9.72 -13.19 -4.66
C TYR A 503 9.41 -13.46 -6.13
N SER A 504 10.29 -13.09 -7.06
CA SER A 504 10.08 -13.35 -8.49
C SER A 504 10.05 -14.85 -8.77
N ASN A 505 10.97 -15.62 -8.19
CA ASN A 505 10.97 -17.08 -8.30
C ASN A 505 9.78 -17.70 -7.55
N GLY A 506 9.38 -17.16 -6.39
CA GLY A 506 8.23 -17.67 -5.64
C GLY A 506 6.90 -17.54 -6.40
N VAL A 507 6.66 -16.39 -7.04
CA VAL A 507 5.47 -16.17 -7.87
C VAL A 507 5.51 -17.06 -9.12
N LEU A 508 6.66 -17.14 -9.80
CA LEU A 508 6.81 -18.03 -10.95
C LEU A 508 6.58 -19.50 -10.57
N PHE A 509 7.21 -19.97 -9.50
CA PHE A 509 7.10 -21.34 -9.00
C PHE A 509 5.65 -21.73 -8.68
N THR A 510 4.90 -20.84 -8.03
CA THR A 510 3.52 -21.14 -7.61
C THR A 510 2.50 -20.92 -8.72
N VAL A 511 2.40 -19.69 -9.23
CA VAL A 511 1.38 -19.32 -10.23
C VAL A 511 1.69 -19.93 -11.59
N GLY A 512 2.97 -20.00 -11.98
CA GLY A 512 3.37 -20.55 -13.26
C GLY A 512 3.05 -22.03 -13.39
N ALA A 513 3.19 -22.83 -12.32
CA ALA A 513 2.80 -24.24 -12.34
C ALA A 513 1.29 -24.41 -12.61
N ILE A 514 0.46 -23.58 -11.96
CA ILE A 514 -0.99 -23.59 -12.17
C ILE A 514 -1.33 -23.20 -13.62
N LEU A 515 -0.70 -22.16 -14.17
CA LEU A 515 -0.94 -21.74 -15.55
C LEU A 515 -0.49 -22.80 -16.57
N VAL A 516 0.62 -23.49 -16.35
CA VAL A 516 1.07 -24.60 -17.20
C VAL A 516 0.08 -25.77 -17.14
N THR A 517 -0.41 -26.13 -15.95
CA THR A 517 -1.45 -27.15 -15.80
C THR A 517 -2.74 -26.75 -16.50
N LEU A 518 -3.19 -25.50 -16.33
CA LEU A 518 -4.37 -24.96 -17.00
C LEU A 518 -4.19 -24.94 -18.52
N ALA A 519 -3.00 -24.64 -19.03
CA ALA A 519 -2.75 -24.60 -20.47
C ALA A 519 -2.88 -25.98 -21.12
N ILE A 520 -2.38 -27.03 -20.46
CA ILE A 520 -2.40 -28.40 -20.98
C ILE A 520 -3.78 -29.05 -20.79
N LEU A 521 -4.43 -28.81 -19.64
CA LEU A 521 -5.73 -29.41 -19.31
C LEU A 521 -6.91 -28.48 -19.65
N ALA A 522 -6.71 -27.48 -20.51
CA ALA A 522 -7.71 -26.42 -20.78
C ALA A 522 -9.05 -26.98 -21.25
N GLU A 523 -9.05 -27.97 -22.14
CA GLU A 523 -10.26 -28.59 -22.68
C GLU A 523 -11.07 -29.28 -21.59
N ASP A 524 -10.45 -30.17 -20.81
CA ASP A 524 -11.08 -30.86 -19.69
C ASP A 524 -11.57 -29.85 -18.62
N VAL A 525 -10.77 -28.83 -18.30
CA VAL A 525 -11.13 -27.78 -17.32
C VAL A 525 -12.37 -27.00 -17.78
N ILE A 526 -12.40 -26.58 -19.04
CA ILE A 526 -13.54 -25.88 -19.63
C ILE A 526 -14.77 -26.78 -19.69
N PHE A 527 -14.61 -28.05 -20.07
CA PHE A 527 -15.69 -29.02 -20.10
C PHE A 527 -16.30 -29.26 -18.72
N VAL A 528 -15.47 -29.42 -17.69
CA VAL A 528 -15.92 -29.67 -16.31
C VAL A 528 -16.61 -28.44 -15.72
N LEU A 529 -16.00 -27.26 -15.87
CA LEU A 529 -16.51 -26.04 -15.26
C LEU A 529 -17.71 -25.47 -16.04
N LEU A 530 -17.61 -25.38 -17.36
CA LEU A 530 -18.57 -24.64 -18.18
C LEU A 530 -19.50 -25.56 -18.97
N GLY A 531 -19.01 -26.72 -19.39
CA GLY A 531 -19.77 -27.71 -20.16
C GLY A 531 -19.40 -27.77 -21.65
N PRO A 532 -20.07 -28.65 -22.42
CA PRO A 532 -19.74 -28.91 -23.82
C PRO A 532 -19.95 -27.71 -24.74
N GLY A 533 -20.91 -26.82 -24.44
CA GLY A 533 -21.15 -25.61 -25.24
C GLY A 533 -20.01 -24.57 -25.21
N TRP A 534 -18.98 -24.81 -24.41
CA TRP A 534 -17.89 -23.87 -24.16
C TRP A 534 -16.51 -24.40 -24.61
N THR A 535 -16.41 -25.61 -25.16
CA THR A 535 -15.13 -26.27 -25.51
C THR A 535 -14.25 -25.42 -26.43
N ASP A 536 -14.85 -24.64 -27.32
CA ASP A 536 -14.17 -23.64 -28.17
C ASP A 536 -13.57 -22.46 -27.38
N SER A 537 -13.65 -22.44 -26.06
CA SER A 537 -12.95 -21.49 -25.20
C SER A 537 -11.59 -22.03 -24.73
N SER A 538 -11.36 -23.34 -24.90
CA SER A 538 -10.16 -24.03 -24.42
C SER A 538 -8.88 -23.50 -25.06
N HIS A 539 -8.88 -23.26 -26.37
CA HIS A 539 -7.70 -22.73 -27.07
C HIS A 539 -7.38 -21.28 -26.65
N TYR A 540 -8.39 -20.47 -26.32
CA TYR A 540 -8.16 -19.14 -25.72
C TYR A 540 -7.53 -19.27 -24.34
N LEU A 541 -8.01 -20.20 -23.49
CA LEU A 541 -7.46 -20.43 -22.16
C LEU A 541 -6.00 -20.90 -22.23
N THR A 542 -5.69 -21.86 -23.11
CA THR A 542 -4.31 -22.31 -23.35
C THR A 542 -3.40 -21.16 -23.76
N ALA A 543 -3.81 -20.38 -24.77
CA ALA A 543 -3.00 -19.28 -25.28
C ALA A 543 -2.79 -18.18 -24.23
N LEU A 544 -3.82 -17.83 -23.46
CA LEU A 544 -3.74 -16.82 -22.39
C LEU A 544 -2.86 -17.27 -21.22
N ALA A 545 -2.96 -18.53 -20.81
CA ALA A 545 -2.15 -19.09 -19.74
C ALA A 545 -0.66 -19.03 -20.08
N LEU A 546 -0.30 -19.39 -21.31
CA LEU A 546 1.08 -19.28 -21.80
C LEU A 546 1.54 -17.83 -21.96
N ALA A 547 0.69 -16.95 -22.50
CA ALA A 547 0.98 -15.54 -22.68
C ALA A 547 1.20 -14.77 -21.36
N THR A 548 0.67 -15.28 -20.25
CA THR A 548 0.78 -14.65 -18.92
C THR A 548 2.09 -15.02 -18.20
N LEU A 549 2.75 -16.13 -18.55
CA LEU A 549 3.98 -16.59 -17.88
C LEU A 549 5.10 -15.53 -17.80
N PRO A 550 5.41 -14.75 -18.86
CA PRO A 550 6.46 -13.72 -18.79
C PRO A 550 6.15 -12.56 -17.83
N ALA A 551 4.89 -12.34 -17.49
CA ALA A 551 4.47 -11.27 -16.57
C ALA A 551 4.73 -11.63 -15.09
N LEU A 552 4.78 -12.93 -14.76
CA LEU A 552 4.89 -13.41 -13.37
C LEU A 552 6.15 -12.93 -12.64
N PRO A 553 7.37 -12.95 -13.23
CA PRO A 553 8.56 -12.49 -12.53
C PRO A 553 8.59 -10.98 -12.31
N ILE A 554 7.73 -10.21 -13.00
CA ILE A 554 7.67 -8.75 -12.92
C ILE A 554 6.83 -8.29 -11.72
N VAL A 555 5.99 -9.17 -11.16
CA VAL A 555 5.04 -8.85 -10.07
C VAL A 555 5.67 -8.08 -8.90
N PRO A 556 6.87 -8.44 -8.38
CA PRO A 556 7.46 -7.74 -7.24
C PRO A 556 7.91 -6.29 -7.55
N LEU A 557 7.91 -5.86 -8.82
CA LEU A 557 8.41 -4.53 -9.22
C LEU A 557 7.63 -3.38 -8.60
N ASN A 558 6.30 -3.48 -8.52
CA ASN A 558 5.49 -2.44 -7.90
C ASN A 558 5.73 -2.36 -6.38
N PRO A 559 5.64 -3.46 -5.61
CA PRO A 559 6.05 -3.48 -4.19
C PRO A 559 7.45 -2.93 -3.93
N PHE A 560 8.42 -3.33 -4.76
CA PHE A 560 9.81 -2.88 -4.68
C PHE A 560 9.92 -1.36 -4.86
N ALA A 561 9.29 -0.81 -5.91
CA ALA A 561 9.34 0.61 -6.20
C ALA A 561 8.62 1.46 -5.14
N VAL A 562 7.53 0.96 -4.56
CA VAL A 562 6.85 1.62 -3.44
C VAL A 562 7.75 1.64 -2.20
N ALA A 563 8.35 0.50 -1.84
CA ALA A 563 9.22 0.38 -0.68
C ALA A 563 10.51 1.21 -0.79
N THR A 564 11.06 1.35 -2.00
CA THR A 564 12.29 2.11 -2.27
C THR A 564 12.04 3.57 -2.69
N PHE A 565 10.80 4.05 -2.64
CA PHE A 565 10.39 5.39 -3.07
C PHE A 565 10.71 5.73 -4.54
N ARG A 566 10.78 4.72 -5.42
CA ARG A 566 11.07 4.84 -6.86
C ARG A 566 9.83 4.72 -7.75
N SER A 567 8.68 5.23 -7.29
CA SER A 567 7.39 5.11 -7.99
C SER A 567 7.38 5.70 -9.41
N ARG A 568 8.30 6.63 -9.73
CA ARG A 568 8.47 7.15 -11.11
C ARG A 568 8.82 6.07 -12.13
N LEU A 569 9.60 5.06 -11.74
CA LEU A 569 9.98 3.95 -12.62
C LEU A 569 8.78 3.08 -12.97
N VAL A 570 7.86 2.89 -12.02
CA VAL A 570 6.60 2.17 -12.25
C VAL A 570 5.68 2.97 -13.17
N ALA A 571 5.57 4.28 -12.96
CA ALA A 571 4.77 5.14 -13.84
C ALA A 571 5.30 5.11 -15.29
N LEU A 572 6.62 5.22 -15.48
CA LEU A 572 7.25 5.10 -16.80
C LEU A 572 6.99 3.73 -17.42
N ARG A 573 7.12 2.64 -16.66
CA ARG A 573 6.79 1.29 -17.16
C ARG A 573 5.34 1.20 -17.63
N ILE A 574 4.38 1.66 -16.83
CA ILE A 574 2.95 1.58 -17.15
C ILE A 574 2.65 2.40 -18.42
N LEU A 575 3.29 3.56 -18.57
CA LEU A 575 3.17 4.38 -19.77
C LEU A 575 3.76 3.68 -21.01
N LEU A 576 4.97 3.14 -20.90
CA LEU A 576 5.60 2.40 -22.00
C LEU A 576 4.77 1.17 -22.38
N GLN A 577 4.30 0.40 -21.39
CA GLN A 577 3.41 -0.73 -21.63
C GLN A 577 2.17 -0.29 -22.40
N PHE A 578 1.55 0.83 -22.04
CA PHE A 578 0.40 1.36 -22.76
C PHE A 578 0.73 1.72 -24.21
N LEU A 579 1.80 2.51 -24.41
CA LEU A 579 2.22 2.97 -25.74
C LEU A 579 2.58 1.83 -26.68
N PHE A 580 3.14 0.73 -26.18
CA PHE A 580 3.43 -0.46 -26.99
C PHE A 580 2.24 -1.40 -27.13
N SER A 581 1.42 -1.57 -26.08
CA SER A 581 0.29 -2.50 -26.09
C SER A 581 -0.77 -2.09 -27.10
N VAL A 582 -1.14 -0.81 -27.16
CA VAL A 582 -2.22 -0.33 -28.06
C VAL A 582 -1.95 -0.71 -29.53
N PRO A 583 -0.83 -0.29 -30.16
CA PRO A 583 -0.56 -0.64 -31.54
C PRO A 583 -0.32 -2.14 -31.73
N ALA A 584 0.37 -2.80 -30.80
CA ALA A 584 0.66 -4.23 -30.92
C ALA A 584 -0.63 -5.08 -30.89
N LEU A 585 -1.55 -4.79 -29.98
CA LEU A 585 -2.81 -5.52 -29.86
C LEU A 585 -3.72 -5.24 -31.06
N ILE A 586 -3.80 -4.00 -31.54
CA ILE A 586 -4.57 -3.67 -32.76
C ILE A 586 -4.00 -4.41 -33.97
N ALA A 587 -2.68 -4.39 -34.16
CA ALA A 587 -2.02 -5.10 -35.25
C ALA A 587 -2.23 -6.62 -35.15
N GLY A 588 -2.08 -7.19 -33.95
CA GLY A 588 -2.35 -8.60 -33.69
C GLY A 588 -3.81 -8.98 -34.00
N ALA A 589 -4.76 -8.13 -33.60
CA ALA A 589 -6.18 -8.32 -33.89
C ALA A 589 -6.49 -8.28 -35.39
N MET A 590 -5.83 -7.40 -36.15
CA MET A 590 -5.99 -7.31 -37.60
C MET A 590 -5.36 -8.49 -38.36
N LEU A 591 -4.22 -9.01 -37.89
CA LEU A 591 -3.48 -10.07 -38.57
C LEU A 591 -4.06 -11.47 -38.33
N ALA A 592 -4.43 -11.78 -37.08
CA ALA A 592 -4.84 -13.12 -36.68
C ALA A 592 -5.96 -13.12 -35.62
N GLY A 593 -6.76 -12.05 -35.56
CA GLY A 593 -7.91 -11.95 -34.66
C GLY A 593 -7.52 -12.09 -33.18
N VAL A 594 -8.29 -12.89 -32.44
CA VAL A 594 -8.08 -13.10 -30.99
C VAL A 594 -6.70 -13.67 -30.70
N MET A 595 -6.28 -14.65 -31.50
CA MET A 595 -5.01 -15.37 -31.33
C MET A 595 -3.81 -14.43 -31.56
N GLY A 596 -3.88 -13.57 -32.58
CA GLY A 596 -2.87 -12.53 -32.82
C GLY A 596 -2.82 -11.49 -31.70
N THR A 597 -3.96 -11.15 -31.10
CA THR A 597 -4.03 -10.24 -29.94
C THR A 597 -3.36 -10.85 -28.71
N ILE A 598 -3.61 -12.14 -28.44
CA ILE A 598 -2.97 -12.87 -27.32
C ILE A 598 -1.46 -12.96 -27.54
N LEU A 599 -1.01 -13.27 -28.75
CA LEU A 599 0.41 -13.30 -29.10
C LEU A 599 1.07 -11.92 -28.93
N ALA A 600 0.42 -10.86 -29.42
CA ALA A 600 0.92 -9.50 -29.26
C ALA A 600 1.07 -9.13 -27.77
N LYS A 601 0.10 -9.51 -26.93
CA LYS A 601 0.18 -9.34 -25.48
C LYS A 601 1.37 -10.10 -24.88
N ALA A 602 1.59 -11.36 -25.29
CA ALA A 602 2.73 -12.15 -24.82
C ALA A 602 4.08 -11.49 -25.17
N LEU A 603 4.20 -10.95 -26.39
CA LEU A 603 5.40 -10.23 -26.83
C LEU A 603 5.64 -8.95 -26.02
N VAL A 604 4.58 -8.20 -25.72
CA VAL A 604 4.66 -7.02 -24.87
C VAL A 604 5.10 -7.40 -23.45
N GLU A 605 4.56 -8.46 -22.86
CA GLU A 605 4.98 -8.92 -21.52
C GLU A 605 6.44 -9.38 -21.49
N CYS A 606 6.92 -10.04 -22.55
CA CYS A 606 8.34 -10.35 -22.72
C CYS A 606 9.21 -9.08 -22.77
N ALA A 607 8.78 -8.05 -23.53
CA ALA A 607 9.49 -6.77 -23.57
C ALA A 607 9.50 -6.07 -22.21
N MET A 608 8.37 -6.12 -21.47
CA MET A 608 8.26 -5.56 -20.12
C MET A 608 9.12 -6.33 -19.10
N LEU A 609 9.31 -7.64 -19.27
CA LEU A 609 10.23 -8.44 -18.45
C LEU A 609 11.68 -7.99 -18.66
N ILE A 610 12.08 -7.76 -19.91
CA ILE A 610 13.42 -7.24 -20.24
C ILE A 610 13.60 -5.84 -19.65
N PHE A 611 12.61 -4.96 -19.81
CA PHE A 611 12.63 -3.62 -19.22
C PHE A 611 12.81 -3.67 -17.70
N ALA A 612 12.01 -4.48 -17.00
CA ALA A 612 12.11 -4.65 -15.55
C ALA A 612 13.51 -5.17 -15.14
N ALA A 613 14.07 -6.12 -15.90
CA ALA A 613 15.40 -6.64 -15.63
C ALA A 613 16.50 -5.58 -15.83
N GLN A 614 16.36 -4.69 -16.83
CA GLN A 614 17.25 -3.56 -17.05
C GLN A 614 17.17 -2.53 -15.92
N VAL A 615 15.96 -2.22 -15.45
CA VAL A 615 15.75 -1.34 -14.29
C VAL A 615 16.49 -1.89 -13.06
N LEU A 616 16.40 -3.18 -12.78
CA LEU A 616 17.12 -3.76 -11.63
C LEU A 616 18.63 -3.84 -11.82
N ARG A 617 19.09 -3.90 -13.07
CA ARG A 617 20.52 -3.78 -13.36
C ARG A 617 21.01 -2.37 -13.04
N SER A 618 20.31 -1.32 -13.45
CA SER A 618 20.71 0.05 -13.16
C SER A 618 20.56 0.41 -11.69
N GLU A 619 19.47 -0.03 -11.07
CA GLU A 619 19.08 0.40 -9.72
C GLU A 619 19.70 -0.42 -8.59
N LEU A 620 19.96 -1.70 -8.83
CA LEU A 620 20.55 -2.61 -7.84
C LEU A 620 21.85 -3.22 -8.33
N GLY A 621 22.37 -2.94 -9.53
CA GLY A 621 23.56 -3.60 -10.05
C GLY A 621 23.38 -5.11 -10.28
N LEU A 622 22.15 -5.60 -10.40
CA LEU A 622 21.85 -7.03 -10.56
C LEU A 622 22.01 -7.43 -12.05
N PRO A 623 23.01 -8.23 -12.44
CA PRO A 623 23.26 -8.52 -13.84
C PRO A 623 22.13 -9.33 -14.46
N LEU A 624 21.75 -9.01 -15.70
CA LEU A 624 20.66 -9.67 -16.43
C LEU A 624 20.82 -11.20 -16.43
N ARG A 625 22.05 -11.68 -16.65
CA ARG A 625 22.38 -13.11 -16.61
C ARG A 625 21.94 -13.77 -15.30
N ARG A 626 22.16 -13.14 -14.14
CA ARG A 626 21.78 -13.70 -12.84
C ARG A 626 20.27 -13.69 -12.63
N GLN A 627 19.57 -12.69 -13.18
CA GLN A 627 18.11 -12.61 -13.11
C GLN A 627 17.46 -13.75 -13.91
N PHE A 628 17.82 -13.91 -15.18
CA PHE A 628 17.26 -14.95 -16.04
C PHE A 628 17.71 -16.35 -15.64
N LEU A 629 18.99 -16.53 -15.26
CA LEU A 629 19.44 -17.80 -14.72
C LEU A 629 18.65 -18.17 -13.47
N SER A 630 18.21 -17.23 -12.63
CA SER A 630 17.49 -17.60 -11.41
C SER A 630 16.24 -18.46 -11.64
N TYR A 631 15.59 -18.32 -12.81
CA TYR A 631 14.37 -19.04 -13.18
C TYR A 631 14.59 -20.47 -13.70
N TRP A 632 15.85 -20.90 -13.91
CA TRP A 632 16.16 -22.19 -14.56
C TRP A 632 15.47 -23.39 -13.90
N ARG A 633 15.37 -23.38 -12.55
CA ARG A 633 14.74 -24.46 -11.78
C ARG A 633 13.23 -24.52 -12.02
N SER A 634 12.57 -23.37 -12.02
CA SER A 634 11.14 -23.29 -12.31
C SER A 634 10.85 -23.69 -13.77
N LEU A 635 11.70 -23.28 -14.72
CA LEU A 635 11.55 -23.63 -16.13
C LEU A 635 11.75 -25.13 -16.39
N LEU A 636 12.78 -25.76 -15.82
CA LEU A 636 12.95 -27.21 -15.91
C LEU A 636 11.86 -27.96 -15.15
N GLY A 637 11.41 -27.42 -14.02
CA GLY A 637 10.24 -27.91 -13.32
C GLY A 637 9.01 -27.89 -14.23
N PHE A 638 8.75 -26.79 -14.95
CA PHE A 638 7.65 -26.72 -15.91
C PHE A 638 7.82 -27.74 -17.04
N ALA A 639 9.02 -27.94 -17.57
CA ALA A 639 9.26 -28.96 -18.57
C ALA A 639 8.92 -30.37 -18.05
N ALA A 640 9.30 -30.69 -16.81
CA ALA A 640 8.94 -31.95 -16.16
C ALA A 640 7.42 -32.05 -15.91
N LEU A 641 6.78 -30.97 -15.45
CA LEU A 641 5.33 -30.89 -15.25
C LEU A 641 4.58 -31.09 -16.58
N CYS A 642 5.02 -30.43 -17.66
CA CYS A 642 4.49 -30.60 -19.00
C CYS A 642 4.61 -32.04 -19.45
N LEU A 643 5.79 -32.65 -19.30
CA LEU A 643 6.01 -34.04 -19.68
C LEU A 643 5.08 -34.99 -18.90
N LEU A 644 5.00 -34.83 -17.57
CA LEU A 644 4.12 -35.65 -16.73
C LEU A 644 2.65 -35.49 -17.12
N LEU A 645 2.20 -34.25 -17.36
CA LEU A 645 0.82 -33.98 -17.80
C LEU A 645 0.54 -34.56 -19.19
N LEU A 646 1.46 -34.45 -20.14
CA LEU A 646 1.28 -35.02 -21.48
C LEU A 646 1.27 -36.55 -21.46
N LEU A 647 2.05 -37.18 -20.58
CA LEU A 647 2.05 -38.64 -20.40
C LEU A 647 0.80 -39.15 -19.70
N LEU A 648 0.28 -38.40 -18.72
CA LEU A 648 -0.85 -38.83 -17.89
C LEU A 648 -2.20 -38.31 -18.35
N ARG A 649 -2.26 -37.31 -19.24
CA ARG A 649 -3.54 -36.71 -19.66
C ARG A 649 -4.49 -37.75 -20.21
N ASP A 650 -4.02 -38.68 -21.05
CA ASP A 650 -4.90 -39.66 -21.72
C ASP A 650 -5.32 -40.82 -20.80
N LEU A 651 -4.73 -40.90 -19.60
CA LEU A 651 -5.06 -41.91 -18.61
C LEU A 651 -6.51 -41.74 -18.13
N GLY A 652 -7.30 -42.81 -18.25
CA GLY A 652 -8.70 -42.83 -17.83
C GLY A 652 -9.64 -41.96 -18.69
N ALA A 653 -9.20 -41.48 -19.86
CA ALA A 653 -10.06 -40.70 -20.76
C ALA A 653 -11.32 -41.49 -21.16
N GLY A 654 -11.15 -42.78 -21.49
CA GLY A 654 -12.25 -43.69 -21.82
C GLY A 654 -13.18 -44.06 -20.66
N LEU A 655 -12.87 -43.65 -19.43
CA LEU A 655 -13.73 -43.89 -18.26
C LEU A 655 -14.69 -42.72 -17.99
N THR A 656 -14.57 -41.62 -18.73
CA THR A 656 -15.33 -40.40 -18.43
C THR A 656 -16.73 -40.41 -19.02
N ASP A 657 -16.98 -41.15 -20.12
CA ASP A 657 -18.29 -41.27 -20.81
C ASP A 657 -19.06 -39.94 -20.96
N GLY A 658 -18.35 -38.82 -21.13
CA GLY A 658 -18.96 -37.48 -21.20
C GLY A 658 -19.57 -36.97 -19.88
N SER A 659 -19.36 -37.67 -18.76
CA SER A 659 -19.76 -37.25 -17.42
C SER A 659 -18.82 -36.20 -16.86
N ARG A 660 -19.35 -35.01 -16.55
CA ARG A 660 -18.59 -33.91 -15.94
C ARG A 660 -17.96 -34.31 -14.61
N ILE A 661 -18.62 -35.17 -13.82
CA ILE A 661 -18.13 -35.59 -12.51
C ILE A 661 -16.91 -36.52 -12.67
N LEU A 662 -16.97 -37.47 -13.60
CA LEU A 662 -15.86 -38.39 -13.86
C LEU A 662 -14.67 -37.65 -14.46
N THR A 663 -14.90 -36.70 -15.37
CA THR A 663 -13.84 -35.82 -15.88
C THR A 663 -13.24 -34.96 -14.77
N ALA A 664 -14.04 -34.45 -13.82
CA ALA A 664 -13.53 -33.69 -12.68
C ALA A 664 -12.65 -34.55 -11.75
N LEU A 665 -13.07 -35.78 -11.46
CA LEU A 665 -12.28 -36.73 -10.67
C LEU A 665 -10.96 -37.09 -11.39
N ARG A 666 -11.00 -37.32 -12.70
CA ARG A 666 -9.80 -37.54 -13.54
C ARG A 666 -8.86 -36.34 -13.50
N LEU A 667 -9.38 -35.12 -13.66
CA LEU A 667 -8.59 -33.89 -13.55
C LEU A 667 -7.86 -33.79 -12.22
N ILE A 668 -8.53 -34.08 -11.11
CA ILE A 668 -7.93 -34.07 -9.76
C ILE A 668 -6.87 -35.17 -9.65
N ALA A 669 -7.20 -36.38 -10.10
CA ALA A 669 -6.32 -37.55 -10.04
C ALA A 669 -5.03 -37.38 -10.87
N ILE A 670 -5.08 -36.61 -11.97
CA ILE A 670 -3.90 -36.29 -12.80
C ILE A 670 -3.15 -35.08 -12.24
N SER A 671 -3.87 -34.00 -11.90
CA SER A 671 -3.26 -32.73 -11.51
C SER A 671 -2.46 -32.82 -10.20
N ILE A 672 -2.98 -33.53 -9.18
CA ILE A 672 -2.31 -33.62 -7.88
C ILE A 672 -0.94 -34.31 -7.99
N PRO A 673 -0.82 -35.54 -8.53
CA PRO A 673 0.47 -36.20 -8.71
C PRO A 673 1.44 -35.41 -9.60
N CYS A 674 0.96 -34.80 -10.68
CA CYS A 674 1.78 -33.95 -11.55
C CYS A 674 2.36 -32.74 -10.81
N LEU A 675 1.55 -32.04 -10.00
CA LEU A 675 1.99 -30.91 -9.19
C LEU A 675 2.93 -31.35 -8.06
N LEU A 676 2.70 -32.51 -7.43
CA LEU A 676 3.64 -33.08 -6.46
C LEU A 676 4.96 -33.47 -7.12
N GLY A 677 4.90 -34.05 -8.32
CA GLY A 677 6.06 -34.33 -9.16
C GLY A 677 6.85 -33.06 -9.49
N TYR A 678 6.17 -31.99 -9.89
CA TYR A 678 6.76 -30.67 -10.12
C TYR A 678 7.51 -30.14 -8.88
N VAL A 679 6.87 -30.19 -7.71
CA VAL A 679 7.49 -29.76 -6.44
C VAL A 679 8.70 -30.64 -6.12
N GLY A 680 8.60 -31.96 -6.32
CA GLY A 680 9.70 -32.91 -6.16
C GLY A 680 10.88 -32.63 -7.09
N THR A 681 10.62 -32.39 -8.38
CA THR A 681 11.64 -32.01 -9.37
C THR A 681 12.32 -30.70 -8.96
N CYS A 682 11.56 -29.67 -8.57
CA CYS A 682 12.15 -28.41 -8.14
C CYS A 682 13.00 -28.57 -6.86
N LEU A 683 12.57 -29.38 -5.89
CA LEU A 683 13.35 -29.69 -4.69
C LEU A 683 14.63 -30.45 -5.02
N ALA A 684 14.60 -31.38 -5.98
CA ALA A 684 15.77 -32.09 -6.45
C ALA A 684 16.77 -31.14 -7.13
N LEU A 685 16.28 -30.31 -8.06
CA LEU A 685 17.09 -29.29 -8.74
C LEU A 685 17.67 -28.26 -7.74
N TRP A 686 16.91 -27.90 -6.72
CA TRP A 686 17.37 -27.03 -5.63
C TRP A 686 18.51 -27.65 -4.83
N ARG A 687 18.47 -28.95 -4.55
CA ARG A 687 19.59 -29.67 -3.90
C ARG A 687 20.83 -29.69 -4.79
N VAL A 688 20.67 -30.00 -6.08
CA VAL A 688 21.76 -29.98 -7.08
C VAL A 688 22.39 -28.59 -7.17
N ALA A 689 21.60 -27.53 -7.05
CA ALA A 689 22.06 -26.15 -7.05
C ALA A 689 22.82 -25.71 -5.78
N GLY A 690 23.03 -26.60 -4.81
CA GLY A 690 23.67 -26.26 -3.54
C GLY A 690 22.77 -25.50 -2.56
N ARG A 691 21.45 -25.75 -2.61
CA ARG A 691 20.43 -25.20 -1.69
C ARG A 691 20.41 -23.66 -1.58
N PRO A 692 20.31 -22.92 -2.70
CA PRO A 692 20.22 -21.47 -2.66
C PRO A 692 18.93 -20.98 -1.98
N ALA A 693 18.91 -19.73 -1.51
CA ALA A 693 17.67 -19.13 -1.01
C ALA A 693 16.59 -19.10 -2.12
N GLY A 694 15.37 -19.52 -1.79
CA GLY A 694 14.25 -19.62 -2.74
C GLY A 694 13.00 -20.22 -2.11
N PRO A 695 11.91 -20.36 -2.89
CA PRO A 695 10.66 -20.97 -2.42
C PRO A 695 10.88 -22.41 -1.91
N GLU A 696 11.82 -23.15 -2.50
CA GLU A 696 12.14 -24.53 -2.11
C GLU A 696 12.74 -24.60 -0.71
N ALA A 697 13.54 -23.61 -0.31
CA ALA A 697 14.12 -23.54 1.04
C ALA A 697 13.04 -23.34 2.11
N PHE A 698 11.99 -22.55 1.79
CA PHE A 698 10.84 -22.38 2.66
C PHE A 698 10.03 -23.68 2.80
N LEU A 699 9.77 -24.37 1.69
CA LEU A 699 9.09 -25.67 1.70
C LEU A 699 9.88 -26.72 2.48
N TRP A 700 11.19 -26.78 2.27
CA TRP A 700 12.07 -27.73 2.96
C TRP A 700 12.04 -27.56 4.48
N ARG A 701 12.08 -26.31 4.98
CA ARG A 701 11.97 -26.02 6.42
C ARG A 701 10.64 -26.46 7.03
N LYS A 702 9.54 -26.40 6.28
CA LYS A 702 8.25 -26.92 6.75
C LYS A 702 8.19 -28.43 6.79
N ILE A 703 8.82 -29.11 5.83
CA ILE A 703 8.82 -30.58 5.72
C ILE A 703 9.78 -31.21 6.76
N LYS A 704 10.91 -30.57 7.03
CA LYS A 704 11.87 -30.99 8.08
C LYS A 704 12.18 -29.83 9.03
N PRO A 705 11.32 -29.60 10.05
CA PRO A 705 11.54 -28.55 11.04
C PRO A 705 12.85 -28.75 11.82
N GLU A 706 13.20 -30.00 12.12
CA GLU A 706 14.33 -30.40 12.96
C GLU A 706 15.71 -30.22 12.29
N ALA A 707 15.75 -30.05 10.97
CA ALA A 707 17.01 -29.87 10.22
C ALA A 707 17.40 -28.39 10.03
N ALA A 708 16.70 -27.46 10.70
CA ALA A 708 16.89 -26.01 10.52
C ALA A 708 17.94 -25.39 11.46
N ASP A 709 18.37 -26.11 12.50
CA ASP A 709 19.34 -25.65 13.51
C ASP A 709 20.74 -26.28 13.38
N ALA A 710 21.03 -26.97 12.26
CA ALA A 710 22.32 -27.59 11.96
C ALA A 710 23.04 -26.97 10.75
#